data_AF-A0A7C4UCU7-F1
#
_entry.id   AF-A0A7C4UCU7-F1
#
_cell.length_a   1.000
_cell.length_b   1.000
_cell.length_c   1.000
_cell.angle_alpha   90.00
_cell.angle_beta   90.00
_cell.angle_gamma   90.00
#
_symmetry.space_group_name_H-M   'P 1'
#
loop_
_entity.id
_entity.type
_entity.pdbx_description
1 polymer ?
#
loop_
_entity_poly.entity_id
_entity_poly.type
_entity_poly.pdbx_seq_one_letter_code
_entity_poly.pdbx_strand_id
1 'polypeptide(L)'
;MIEGRIIKIAGPLVIADGMKDAKMYDVAFVGEKKLMGEIIELKGTLASIQVYEETSGIGVGEPVYGIGEPLSVELGPGLIGSIFDGIERPLDKIRSQVGDFITRGIHIPAIDREKLWRFIPLKKEGEEVQAGDFLGYVQETDTIKTMIMVPHLISGKIVEIKEGDFKVEDVICRLETKDGIKEITMLQKWPVRKERPYLEKEPPVIPMFTGQRIIDTFFPISKGGTACVPGPFGSGKCVSPETPVFLGDGRILTIKEIFEQYKNNGKKFKNDYEEYIQLEKPIEIFSYCDGKIKLQKATGLYKGKTNEIIHILTLTGREGEITPQHKLLKLTENLEVVETEAKNLKEGDYILVPRKLKIENNKIHKIAERHSKEIKVPYYLDKEFAMFLGLLYSDGSLKKNTILFYNNERKILELYSSLVKKLFGIKTQSKIIKNVKTEVCHNKIISDILKNLGFPEYKKSNNCYAPTEIFNSSEDVIGGFLGAYYLCDGYFDQNKGTIEIVTKSNKMATSLSYLCLRLGILSQLEKKVNKNKTYYRIIISGREEIKNFYEHCNIGNYTKFTKIKNYLNENKRGYTSIDVVPISAEVLQEIYKESDISYKKLKKRGVEIQNYLNGEMMSKSIFNIFCEYINDKNLKSFAFNHLNSIFCDKIIKIEKIETEKDVYDLEVPYSHNFVGGTSPMIFHNTVIQHQLAKWSDADVVVYVGCGERGNEMTDVLIEFPELTDPKTGKPLMERTVLIANTSNMPVAAREASVYTGITIAEFFRDMGYSVVLLADSTSRWAEAMREISGRLEEMPGEEGYPAYLGTRVASFYERAGRVKCLSSDKREGSLTVIGAVSPPGGDLSDPVVQATLRVVKVFWSLEAKLAYARHFPAINWLTSYSLYTETLEEYFSKEVSEEFIKNVKLAMKLLEEEAELEEIVRLVGVESLSQKDQLILLVSKMIREDFLHQNAYHEVDTYTSIKKQHLMLRNIIHYYNVCMNAIEKGITVNELKGLDIDEKIARMKYIPESRLGEIEKLFDEITKGINKLLEVPSDKAL
;
A
#
# COMPACT_ATOMS: atom_id res chain seq x y z
N MET A 1 18.51 2.62 46.36
CA MET A 1 17.17 2.63 45.75
C MET A 1 16.27 3.45 46.64
N ILE A 2 15.60 4.43 46.06
CA ILE A 2 14.64 5.28 46.76
C ILE A 2 13.31 4.53 46.75
N GLU A 3 12.65 4.39 47.90
CA GLU A 3 11.40 3.65 48.01
C GLU A 3 10.26 4.59 48.36
N GLY A 4 9.26 4.64 47.49
CA GLY A 4 8.03 5.40 47.67
C GLY A 4 6.79 4.50 47.63
N ARG A 5 5.62 5.09 47.80
CA ARG A 5 4.33 4.40 47.71
C ARG A 5 3.34 5.18 46.86
N ILE A 6 2.57 4.47 46.05
CA ILE A 6 1.57 5.08 45.17
C ILE A 6 0.44 5.68 45.99
N ILE A 7 0.08 6.93 45.69
CA ILE A 7 -1.04 7.65 46.31
C ILE A 7 -2.18 7.97 45.33
N LYS A 8 -1.89 8.10 44.03
CA LYS A 8 -2.87 8.41 42.99
C LYS A 8 -2.46 7.75 41.67
N ILE A 9 -3.44 7.26 40.91
CA ILE A 9 -3.26 6.70 39.57
C ILE A 9 -4.27 7.37 38.64
N ALA A 10 -3.81 7.96 37.55
CA ALA A 10 -4.62 8.65 36.56
C ALA A 10 -4.15 8.27 35.14
N GLY A 11 -4.57 7.10 34.66
CA GLY A 11 -4.11 6.56 33.38
C GLY A 11 -2.60 6.30 33.40
N PRO A 12 -1.80 6.85 32.46
CA PRO A 12 -0.34 6.67 32.44
C PRO A 12 0.40 7.46 33.54
N LEU A 13 -0.28 8.36 34.25
CA LEU A 13 0.30 9.17 35.32
C LEU A 13 0.09 8.51 36.68
N VAL A 14 1.16 8.29 37.43
CA VAL A 14 1.15 7.74 38.80
C VAL A 14 1.82 8.73 39.73
N ILE A 15 1.20 9.05 40.87
CA ILE A 15 1.81 9.90 41.89
C ILE A 15 2.21 9.03 43.07
N ALA A 16 3.46 9.12 43.49
CA ALA A 16 4.02 8.40 44.62
C ALA A 16 4.55 9.35 45.71
N ASP A 17 4.33 9.02 46.97
CA ASP A 17 4.90 9.72 48.14
C ASP A 17 6.14 8.98 48.66
N GLY A 18 7.00 9.68 49.41
CA GLY A 18 8.26 9.15 49.92
C GLY A 18 9.45 9.25 48.96
N MET A 19 9.32 10.01 47.87
CA MET A 19 10.31 10.11 46.79
C MET A 19 11.24 11.33 46.92
N LYS A 20 11.59 11.75 48.14
CA LYS A 20 12.31 13.02 48.40
C LYS A 20 13.70 13.09 47.79
N ASP A 21 14.41 11.96 47.71
CA ASP A 21 15.78 11.90 47.19
C ASP A 21 15.84 11.63 45.68
N ALA A 22 14.67 11.52 45.02
CA ALA A 22 14.59 11.25 43.59
C ALA A 22 14.83 12.53 42.78
N LYS A 23 15.38 12.39 41.58
CA LYS A 23 15.61 13.52 40.68
C LYS A 23 14.58 13.52 39.55
N MET A 24 14.38 14.69 38.98
CA MET A 24 13.58 14.85 37.77
C MET A 24 14.23 14.05 36.63
N TYR A 25 13.41 13.34 35.86
CA TYR A 25 13.77 12.41 34.79
C TYR A 25 14.42 11.08 35.22
N ASP A 26 14.51 10.79 36.51
CA ASP A 26 14.96 9.48 36.97
C ASP A 26 13.94 8.40 36.60
N VAL A 27 14.45 7.22 36.23
CA VAL A 27 13.63 6.03 36.02
C VAL A 27 13.14 5.51 37.37
N ALA A 28 11.86 5.14 37.41
CA ALA A 28 11.22 4.52 38.54
C ALA A 28 10.46 3.25 38.10
N PHE A 29 10.55 2.21 38.92
CA PHE A 29 9.73 1.01 38.77
C PHE A 29 8.49 1.12 39.65
N VAL A 30 7.32 1.04 39.02
CA VAL A 30 6.03 1.29 39.65
C VAL A 30 5.27 -0.01 39.88
N GLY A 31 4.81 -0.22 41.11
CA GLY A 31 3.99 -1.36 41.51
C GLY A 31 4.78 -2.65 41.72
N GLU A 32 4.09 -3.70 42.16
CA GLU A 32 4.70 -5.02 42.38
C GLU A 32 5.26 -5.63 41.09
N LYS A 33 4.65 -5.27 39.94
CA LYS A 33 5.06 -5.69 38.61
C LYS A 33 6.28 -4.94 38.07
N LYS A 34 6.79 -3.94 38.80
CA LYS A 34 7.95 -3.12 38.42
C LYS A 34 7.79 -2.54 37.01
N LEU A 35 6.66 -1.89 36.75
CA LEU A 35 6.43 -1.23 35.47
C LEU A 35 7.39 -0.07 35.31
N MET A 36 8.02 0.05 34.14
CA MET A 36 8.96 1.13 33.90
C MET A 36 8.25 2.47 33.72
N GLY A 37 8.72 3.50 34.43
CA GLY A 37 8.27 4.87 34.27
C GLY A 37 9.39 5.88 34.54
N GLU A 38 9.10 7.15 34.27
CA GLU A 38 10.02 8.27 34.43
C GLU A 38 9.39 9.35 35.33
N ILE A 39 10.16 9.90 36.25
CA ILE A 39 9.71 11.00 37.12
C ILE A 39 9.68 12.30 36.33
N ILE A 40 8.51 12.92 36.19
CA ILE A 40 8.32 14.14 35.39
C ILE A 40 8.07 15.39 36.25
N GLU A 41 7.60 15.23 37.48
CA GLU A 41 7.38 16.35 38.41
C GLU A 41 7.73 15.93 39.85
N LEU A 42 8.32 16.85 40.62
CA LEU A 42 8.61 16.66 42.05
C LEU A 42 8.01 17.82 42.85
N LYS A 43 7.14 17.50 43.82
CA LYS A 43 6.48 18.44 44.73
C LYS A 43 6.68 17.98 46.18
N GLY A 44 7.72 18.49 46.83
CA GLY A 44 8.06 18.09 48.20
C GLY A 44 8.53 16.64 48.26
N THR A 45 7.73 15.76 48.86
CA THR A 45 7.97 14.29 48.90
C THR A 45 7.23 13.53 47.81
N LEU A 46 6.37 14.22 47.05
CA LEU A 46 5.57 13.64 45.99
C LEU A 46 6.33 13.66 44.66
N ALA A 47 6.33 12.53 43.95
CA ALA A 47 6.80 12.40 42.59
C ALA A 47 5.64 12.03 41.66
N SER A 48 5.46 12.80 40.60
CA SER A 48 4.59 12.46 39.47
C SER A 48 5.41 11.67 38.46
N ILE A 49 4.96 10.46 38.14
CA ILE A 49 5.68 9.45 37.36
C ILE A 49 4.86 9.13 36.11
N GLN A 50 5.48 9.29 34.95
CA GLN A 50 4.96 8.88 33.66
C GLN A 50 5.34 7.44 33.40
N VAL A 51 4.36 6.53 33.44
CA VAL A 51 4.60 5.10 33.22
C VAL A 51 4.55 4.80 31.72
N TYR A 52 5.60 4.15 31.20
CA TYR A 52 5.73 3.78 29.78
C TYR A 52 5.05 2.45 29.44
N GLU A 53 4.40 1.82 30.42
CA GLU A 53 3.64 0.58 30.30
C GLU A 53 2.18 0.78 30.74
N GLU A 54 1.31 -0.17 30.40
CA GLU A 54 -0.10 -0.08 30.79
C GLU A 54 -0.29 -0.27 32.31
N THR A 55 -0.81 0.76 32.97
CA THR A 55 -0.97 0.87 34.44
C THR A 55 -2.17 0.11 35.01
N SER A 56 -2.96 -0.56 34.17
CA SER A 56 -4.18 -1.28 34.58
C SER A 56 -3.90 -2.33 35.66
N GLY A 57 -4.57 -2.27 36.80
CA GLY A 57 -4.38 -3.23 37.89
C GLY A 57 -3.13 -2.99 38.76
N ILE A 58 -2.55 -1.79 38.71
CA ILE A 58 -1.79 -1.24 39.84
C ILE A 58 -2.78 -0.54 40.79
N GLY A 59 -2.55 -0.65 42.10
CA GLY A 59 -3.33 -0.05 43.17
C GLY A 59 -2.58 1.00 44.00
N VAL A 60 -3.36 1.79 44.73
CA VAL A 60 -2.83 2.72 45.75
C VAL A 60 -2.18 1.93 46.89
N GLY A 61 -1.03 2.39 47.36
CA GLY A 61 -0.26 1.78 48.44
C GLY A 61 0.84 0.81 47.97
N GLU A 62 0.85 0.43 46.68
CA GLU A 62 1.93 -0.37 46.10
C GLU A 62 3.28 0.37 46.09
N PRO A 63 4.41 -0.36 46.12
CA PRO A 63 5.74 0.24 46.18
C PRO A 63 6.16 0.88 44.85
N VAL A 64 7.02 1.89 44.95
CA VAL A 64 7.72 2.52 43.82
C VAL A 64 9.21 2.55 44.13
N TYR A 65 10.02 2.10 43.18
CA TYR A 65 11.48 2.03 43.34
C TYR A 65 12.16 3.00 42.37
N GLY A 66 12.75 4.07 42.88
CA GLY A 66 13.61 4.98 42.11
C GLY A 66 15.00 4.37 41.89
N ILE A 67 15.42 4.30 40.63
CA ILE A 67 16.74 3.79 40.22
C ILE A 67 17.84 4.83 40.51
N GLY A 68 17.52 6.12 40.41
CA GLY A 68 18.48 7.23 40.57
C GLY A 68 19.30 7.52 39.31
N GLU A 69 18.92 6.90 38.19
CA GLU A 69 19.49 7.11 36.87
C GLU A 69 18.39 7.53 35.89
N PRO A 70 18.69 8.44 34.94
CA PRO A 70 17.74 8.86 33.92
C PRO A 70 17.50 7.78 32.87
N LEU A 71 16.39 7.89 32.12
CA LEU A 71 16.11 7.00 30.99
C LEU A 71 17.28 7.02 30.01
N SER A 72 17.91 5.87 29.83
CA SER A 72 19.14 5.71 29.08
C SER A 72 19.07 4.54 28.12
N VAL A 73 19.74 4.69 26.98
CA VAL A 73 19.86 3.65 25.95
C VAL A 73 21.23 2.98 26.01
N GLU A 74 21.28 1.72 25.63
CA GLU A 74 22.46 0.89 25.53
C GLU A 74 23.05 0.96 24.11
N LEU A 75 24.27 1.48 24.00
CA LEU A 75 24.93 1.71 22.72
C LEU A 75 26.15 0.79 22.60
N GLY A 76 26.21 -0.01 21.53
CA GLY A 76 27.30 -0.95 21.28
C GLY A 76 26.97 -1.91 20.12
N PRO A 77 27.84 -2.91 19.88
CA PRO A 77 27.62 -3.90 18.83
C PRO A 77 26.35 -4.74 19.06
N GLY A 78 25.47 -4.81 18.07
CA GLY A 78 24.19 -5.54 18.11
C GLY A 78 22.95 -4.67 17.95
N LEU A 79 23.11 -3.37 17.67
CA LEU A 79 22.01 -2.45 17.39
C LEU A 79 21.51 -2.55 15.94
N ILE A 80 22.40 -2.79 14.98
CA ILE A 80 22.07 -2.82 13.55
C ILE A 80 21.33 -4.11 13.22
N GLY A 81 20.24 -3.99 12.46
CA GLY A 81 19.35 -5.10 12.12
C GLY A 81 18.43 -5.54 13.26
N SER A 82 18.50 -4.87 14.42
CA SER A 82 17.64 -5.12 15.57
C SER A 82 16.36 -4.26 15.51
N ILE A 83 15.31 -4.77 16.14
CA ILE A 83 13.98 -4.15 16.18
C ILE A 83 13.61 -3.91 17.64
N PHE A 84 13.47 -2.64 18.00
CA PHE A 84 13.22 -2.22 19.36
C PHE A 84 11.81 -1.67 19.55
N ASP A 85 11.32 -1.74 20.77
CA ASP A 85 10.15 -0.98 21.21
C ASP A 85 10.53 0.47 21.61
N GLY A 86 9.56 1.26 22.08
CA GLY A 86 9.79 2.67 22.44
C GLY A 86 10.77 2.93 23.60
N ILE A 87 11.19 1.90 24.34
CA ILE A 87 12.16 1.99 25.43
C ILE A 87 13.36 1.04 25.21
N GLU A 88 13.67 0.75 23.94
CA GLU A 88 14.84 -0.03 23.51
C GLU A 88 14.79 -1.54 23.87
N ARG A 89 13.61 -2.12 24.08
CA ARG A 89 13.49 -3.57 24.29
C ARG A 89 13.36 -4.33 22.96
N PRO A 90 14.13 -5.40 22.72
CA PRO A 90 14.13 -6.13 21.46
C PRO A 90 12.85 -6.97 21.30
N LEU A 91 12.06 -6.68 20.26
CA LEU A 91 10.73 -7.27 20.05
C LEU A 91 10.77 -8.78 19.75
N ASP A 92 11.81 -9.24 19.04
CA ASP A 92 12.05 -10.65 18.72
C ASP A 92 12.31 -11.49 19.99
N LYS A 93 13.07 -10.93 20.93
CA LYS A 93 13.36 -11.57 22.23
C LYS A 93 12.17 -11.53 23.16
N ILE A 94 11.42 -10.42 23.19
CA ILE A 94 10.14 -10.35 23.91
C ILE A 94 9.23 -11.47 23.42
N ARG A 95 9.04 -11.57 22.10
CA ARG A 95 8.18 -12.59 21.50
C ARG A 95 8.61 -14.01 21.87
N SER A 96 9.92 -14.27 21.87
CA SER A 96 10.48 -15.58 22.22
C SER A 96 10.22 -15.98 23.68
N GLN A 97 10.12 -15.01 24.60
CA GLN A 97 9.89 -15.29 26.02
C GLN A 97 8.40 -15.35 26.41
N VAL A 98 7.57 -14.45 25.88
CA VAL A 98 6.17 -14.30 26.33
C VAL A 98 5.09 -14.60 25.28
N GLY A 99 5.50 -14.87 24.03
CA GLY A 99 4.60 -15.18 22.91
C GLY A 99 4.23 -13.97 22.06
N ASP A 100 3.15 -14.08 21.27
CA ASP A 100 2.79 -13.08 20.25
C ASP A 100 2.24 -11.75 20.82
N PHE A 101 2.03 -11.64 22.13
CA PHE A 101 1.56 -10.42 22.79
C PHE A 101 2.57 -9.89 23.80
N ILE A 102 2.78 -8.57 23.82
CA ILE A 102 3.67 -7.91 24.78
C ILE A 102 3.00 -7.92 26.16
N THR A 103 3.61 -8.63 27.12
CA THR A 103 3.19 -8.60 28.53
C THR A 103 3.96 -7.53 29.32
N ARG A 104 3.48 -7.19 30.51
CA ARG A 104 3.94 -6.01 31.28
C ARG A 104 5.02 -6.36 32.29
N GLY A 105 5.92 -5.41 32.57
CA GLY A 105 6.97 -5.58 33.58
C GLY A 105 8.09 -6.51 33.12
N ILE A 106 8.23 -6.72 31.80
CA ILE A 106 9.32 -7.48 31.21
C ILE A 106 10.55 -6.57 31.12
N HIS A 107 11.65 -7.07 31.67
CA HIS A 107 12.97 -6.44 31.59
C HIS A 107 13.90 -7.32 30.77
N ILE A 108 14.16 -6.92 29.53
CA ILE A 108 15.10 -7.59 28.62
C ILE A 108 16.15 -6.55 28.20
N PRO A 109 17.45 -6.89 28.26
CA PRO A 109 18.51 -5.98 27.80
C PRO A 109 18.39 -5.73 26.29
N ALA A 110 18.66 -4.50 25.86
CA ALA A 110 18.63 -4.10 24.47
C ALA A 110 19.59 -4.92 23.62
N ILE A 111 20.84 -5.03 24.09
CA ILE A 111 21.92 -5.73 23.39
C ILE A 111 22.14 -7.12 23.99
N ASP A 112 22.40 -8.11 23.13
CA ASP A 112 22.70 -9.48 23.55
C ASP A 112 24.01 -9.56 24.36
N ARG A 113 23.90 -10.04 25.61
CA ARG A 113 25.03 -10.22 26.52
C ARG A 113 25.82 -11.49 26.26
N GLU A 114 25.22 -12.49 25.62
CA GLU A 114 25.86 -13.79 25.39
C GLU A 114 26.56 -13.87 24.03
N LYS A 115 26.21 -12.99 23.09
CA LYS A 115 26.83 -12.95 21.76
C LYS A 115 28.30 -12.51 21.86
N LEU A 116 29.18 -13.32 21.28
CA LEU A 116 30.60 -13.00 21.14
C LEU A 116 30.83 -12.18 19.88
N TRP A 117 31.61 -11.11 20.03
CA TRP A 117 32.03 -10.21 18.97
C TRP A 117 33.55 -10.19 18.89
N ARG A 118 34.09 -10.31 17.69
CA ARG A 118 35.52 -10.17 17.46
C ARG A 118 35.91 -8.70 17.47
N PHE A 119 36.60 -8.27 18.52
CA PHE A 119 37.12 -6.91 18.64
C PHE A 119 38.54 -6.83 18.07
N ILE A 120 38.75 -5.87 17.16
CA ILE A 120 40.05 -5.60 16.53
C ILE A 120 40.55 -4.23 17.01
N PRO A 121 41.62 -4.16 17.82
CA PRO A 121 42.15 -2.91 18.32
C PRO A 121 42.83 -2.09 17.22
N LEU A 122 42.64 -0.77 17.25
CA LEU A 122 43.33 0.20 16.38
C LEU A 122 44.46 0.94 17.12
N LYS A 123 44.42 0.91 18.46
CA LYS A 123 45.38 1.56 19.36
C LYS A 123 46.28 0.55 20.05
N LYS A 124 47.46 1.00 20.48
CA LYS A 124 48.43 0.17 21.22
C LYS A 124 48.54 0.60 22.68
N GLU A 125 49.02 -0.33 23.49
CA GLU A 125 49.38 -0.04 24.88
C GLU A 125 50.39 1.10 24.95
N GLY A 126 50.17 2.01 25.90
CA GLY A 126 50.99 3.20 26.11
C GLY A 126 50.57 4.45 25.35
N GLU A 127 49.61 4.38 24.43
CA GLU A 127 49.05 5.57 23.77
C GLU A 127 48.12 6.35 24.70
N GLU A 128 48.14 7.69 24.58
CA GLU A 128 47.15 8.56 25.23
C GLU A 128 45.90 8.66 24.36
N VAL A 129 44.74 8.56 25.02
CA VAL A 129 43.43 8.66 24.38
C VAL A 129 42.51 9.59 25.19
N GLN A 130 41.61 10.24 24.47
CA GLN A 130 40.55 11.09 25.04
C GLN A 130 39.18 10.62 24.60
N ALA A 131 38.14 11.18 25.22
CA ALA A 131 36.74 10.88 24.92
C ALA A 131 36.48 10.94 23.41
N GLY A 132 35.86 9.87 22.89
CA GLY A 132 35.52 9.68 21.49
C GLY A 132 36.67 9.21 20.58
N ASP A 133 37.89 9.02 21.08
CA ASP A 133 38.92 8.33 20.28
C ASP A 133 38.55 6.85 20.07
N PHE A 134 38.89 6.30 18.90
CA PHE A 134 38.66 4.89 18.61
C PHE A 134 39.71 4.01 19.29
N LEU A 135 39.24 3.07 20.12
CA LEU A 135 40.06 2.00 20.69
C LEU A 135 40.25 0.86 19.69
N GLY A 136 39.20 0.57 18.92
CA GLY A 136 39.15 -0.50 17.93
C GLY A 136 37.78 -0.55 17.25
N TYR A 137 37.50 -1.63 16.55
CA TYR A 137 36.21 -1.83 15.88
C TYR A 137 35.73 -3.28 15.95
N VAL A 138 34.43 -3.45 15.76
CA VAL A 138 33.75 -4.73 15.55
C VAL A 138 33.06 -4.68 14.19
N GLN A 139 33.22 -5.74 13.39
CA GLN A 139 32.43 -5.89 12.16
C GLN A 139 31.03 -6.40 12.55
N GLU A 140 30.03 -5.50 12.54
CA GLU A 140 28.69 -5.82 13.03
C GLU A 140 27.82 -6.49 11.96
N THR A 141 27.82 -5.91 10.76
CA THR A 141 27.21 -6.46 9.54
C THR A 141 28.25 -6.54 8.43
N ASP A 142 27.94 -7.05 7.24
CA ASP A 142 28.91 -7.07 6.13
C ASP A 142 29.26 -5.64 5.65
N THR A 143 28.41 -4.67 5.94
CA THR A 143 28.52 -3.29 5.45
C THR A 143 29.00 -2.31 6.52
N ILE A 144 28.61 -2.48 7.79
CA ILE A 144 28.87 -1.51 8.85
C ILE A 144 29.87 -2.03 9.89
N LYS A 145 30.83 -1.16 10.24
CA LYS A 145 31.83 -1.36 11.29
C LYS A 145 31.45 -0.52 12.50
N THR A 146 31.20 -1.17 13.62
CA THR A 146 30.89 -0.47 14.87
C THR A 146 32.20 -0.09 15.55
N MET A 147 32.48 1.21 15.56
CA MET A 147 33.70 1.77 16.13
C MET A 147 33.54 1.90 17.65
N ILE A 148 34.45 1.27 18.39
CA ILE A 148 34.42 1.32 19.86
C ILE A 148 35.19 2.56 20.33
N MET A 149 34.45 3.52 20.88
CA MET A 149 34.96 4.82 21.30
C MET A 149 35.24 4.87 22.80
N VAL A 150 36.24 5.66 23.21
CA VAL A 150 36.42 6.02 24.62
C VAL A 150 35.18 6.77 25.12
N PRO A 151 34.54 6.37 26.23
CA PRO A 151 33.35 7.03 26.76
C PRO A 151 33.59 8.50 27.15
N HIS A 152 32.51 9.26 27.22
CA HIS A 152 32.57 10.69 27.55
C HIS A 152 33.17 10.94 28.95
N LEU A 153 33.87 12.07 29.10
CA LEU A 153 34.61 12.49 30.31
C LEU A 153 35.75 11.54 30.75
N ILE A 154 36.13 10.56 29.93
CA ILE A 154 37.26 9.68 30.19
C ILE A 154 38.43 10.10 29.28
N SER A 155 39.59 10.30 29.87
CA SER A 155 40.86 10.43 29.17
C SER A 155 41.99 9.84 30.02
N GLY A 156 43.00 9.31 29.36
CA GLY A 156 44.07 8.61 30.04
C GLY A 156 44.98 7.85 29.08
N LYS A 157 45.92 7.09 29.66
CA LYS A 157 46.88 6.27 28.92
C LYS A 157 46.41 4.82 28.89
N ILE A 158 46.52 4.16 27.74
CA ILE A 158 46.17 2.74 27.61
C ILE A 158 47.19 1.90 28.37
N VAL A 159 46.71 1.14 29.37
CA VAL A 159 47.53 0.19 30.15
C VAL A 159 47.51 -1.17 29.50
N GLU A 160 46.34 -1.60 29.03
CA GLU A 160 46.11 -2.93 28.49
C GLU A 160 45.00 -2.85 27.44
N ILE A 161 45.20 -3.43 26.25
CA ILE A 161 44.18 -3.57 25.21
C ILE A 161 44.35 -4.92 24.50
N LYS A 162 43.26 -5.67 24.36
CA LYS A 162 43.32 -7.05 23.84
C LYS A 162 42.52 -7.20 22.55
N GLU A 163 43.08 -7.90 21.57
CA GLU A 163 42.32 -8.46 20.44
C GLU A 163 41.73 -9.81 20.84
N GLY A 164 40.50 -10.11 20.39
CA GLY A 164 39.86 -11.40 20.65
C GLY A 164 38.36 -11.37 20.47
N ASP A 165 37.73 -12.50 20.78
CA ASP A 165 36.28 -12.64 20.83
C ASP A 165 35.81 -12.33 22.27
N PHE A 166 34.98 -11.30 22.41
CA PHE A 166 34.51 -10.78 23.68
C PHE A 166 32.99 -10.65 23.69
N LYS A 167 32.37 -10.79 24.86
CA LYS A 167 31.00 -10.32 25.10
C LYS A 167 30.99 -8.80 25.20
N VAL A 168 29.83 -8.18 25.02
CA VAL A 168 29.70 -6.71 25.09
C VAL A 168 30.04 -6.11 26.46
N GLU A 169 29.92 -6.90 27.54
CA GLU A 169 30.29 -6.51 28.91
C GLU A 169 31.71 -6.91 29.32
N ASP A 170 32.43 -7.67 28.49
CA ASP A 170 33.81 -8.04 28.80
C ASP A 170 34.71 -6.81 28.67
N VAL A 171 35.72 -6.74 29.55
CA VAL A 171 36.70 -5.64 29.55
C VAL A 171 37.67 -5.81 28.39
N ILE A 172 37.61 -4.89 27.42
CA ILE A 172 38.45 -4.90 26.22
C ILE A 172 39.70 -4.01 26.37
N CYS A 173 39.63 -2.99 27.24
CA CYS A 173 40.68 -1.99 27.42
C CYS A 173 40.71 -1.46 28.86
N ARG A 174 41.91 -1.20 29.40
CA ARG A 174 42.11 -0.51 30.69
C ARG A 174 42.86 0.79 30.46
N LEU A 175 42.32 1.88 31.00
CA LEU A 175 42.89 3.23 30.89
C LEU A 175 43.36 3.72 32.26
N GLU A 176 44.60 4.17 32.35
CA GLU A 176 45.12 4.92 33.50
C GLU A 176 44.68 6.38 33.38
N THR A 177 43.68 6.75 34.18
CA THR A 177 43.12 8.11 34.24
C THR A 177 43.63 8.84 35.48
N LYS A 178 43.36 10.15 35.59
CA LYS A 178 43.70 10.94 36.79
C LYS A 178 43.02 10.43 38.07
N ASP A 179 41.87 9.77 37.93
CA ASP A 179 41.09 9.21 39.03
C ASP A 179 41.41 7.72 39.31
N GLY A 180 42.43 7.16 38.64
CA GLY A 180 42.82 5.76 38.72
C GLY A 180 42.56 4.96 37.43
N ILE A 181 42.74 3.63 37.50
CA ILE A 181 42.51 2.73 36.36
C ILE A 181 41.01 2.56 36.13
N LYS A 182 40.52 2.87 34.93
CA LYS A 182 39.15 2.62 34.48
C LYS A 182 39.11 1.49 33.46
N GLU A 183 38.13 0.60 33.60
CA GLU A 183 37.87 -0.50 32.68
C GLU A 183 36.84 -0.06 31.63
N ILE A 184 37.13 -0.34 30.36
CA ILE A 184 36.27 -0.01 29.22
C ILE A 184 35.79 -1.30 28.56
N THR A 185 34.49 -1.37 28.32
CA THR A 185 33.81 -2.46 27.61
C THR A 185 33.33 -1.96 26.24
N MET A 186 32.72 -2.82 25.44
CA MET A 186 32.11 -2.42 24.15
C MET A 186 30.76 -1.70 24.32
N LEU A 187 30.18 -1.77 25.51
CA LEU A 187 28.86 -1.23 25.84
C LEU A 187 28.98 0.12 26.55
N GLN A 188 28.24 1.12 26.08
CA GLN A 188 28.05 2.38 26.80
C GLN A 188 26.56 2.63 27.06
N LYS A 189 26.24 3.40 28.09
CA LYS A 189 24.88 3.88 28.35
C LYS A 189 24.82 5.38 28.18
N TRP A 190 23.75 5.88 27.56
CA TRP A 190 23.56 7.32 27.36
C TRP A 190 22.12 7.77 27.64
N PRO A 191 21.92 8.85 28.43
CA PRO A 191 20.59 9.38 28.71
C PRO A 191 19.92 9.96 27.46
N VAL A 192 18.71 9.48 27.12
CA VAL A 192 18.05 9.81 25.84
C VAL A 192 17.62 11.27 25.71
N ARG A 193 17.37 11.94 26.84
CA ARG A 193 16.96 13.34 26.92
C ARG A 193 18.13 14.32 26.82
N LYS A 194 19.37 13.83 26.86
CA LYS A 194 20.58 14.67 26.75
C LYS A 194 21.23 14.40 25.39
N GLU A 195 21.47 15.46 24.64
CA GLU A 195 22.23 15.37 23.38
C GLU A 195 23.64 14.81 23.61
N ARG A 196 24.11 13.97 22.68
CA ARG A 196 25.49 13.50 22.68
C ARG A 196 26.45 14.62 22.25
N PRO A 197 27.53 14.85 23.01
CA PRO A 197 28.35 16.03 22.84
C PRO A 197 29.27 15.95 21.62
N TYR A 198 29.49 17.10 20.98
CA TYR A 198 30.35 17.26 19.81
C TYR A 198 31.30 18.46 20.02
N LEU A 199 32.32 18.59 19.17
CA LEU A 199 33.30 19.68 19.28
C LEU A 199 32.73 21.00 18.71
N GLU A 200 32.20 20.93 17.50
CA GLU A 200 31.68 22.08 16.76
C GLU A 200 30.58 21.61 15.78
N LYS A 201 29.50 22.39 15.65
CA LYS A 201 28.45 22.17 14.64
C LYS A 201 28.82 22.94 13.38
N GLU A 202 28.87 22.25 12.25
CA GLU A 202 29.26 22.82 10.97
C GLU A 202 28.05 23.09 10.08
N PRO A 203 28.13 24.06 9.16
CA PRO A 203 27.12 24.24 8.14
C PRO A 203 27.04 22.99 7.24
N PRO A 204 25.83 22.49 6.94
CA PRO A 204 25.66 21.29 6.11
C PRO A 204 25.76 21.69 4.62
N VAL A 205 26.97 21.60 4.07
CA VAL A 205 27.32 21.97 2.67
C VAL A 205 27.31 20.80 1.69
N ILE A 206 27.01 19.58 2.17
CA ILE A 206 26.99 18.36 1.36
C ILE A 206 25.52 17.96 1.15
N PRO A 207 25.02 17.76 -0.07
CA PRO A 207 23.66 17.27 -0.30
C PRO A 207 23.54 15.81 0.11
N MET A 208 22.36 15.42 0.57
CA MET A 208 21.96 14.02 0.73
C MET A 208 21.13 13.64 -0.49
N PHE A 209 21.57 12.62 -1.23
CA PHE A 209 20.87 12.19 -2.43
C PHE A 209 19.84 11.13 -2.06
N THR A 210 18.59 11.38 -2.46
CA THR A 210 17.45 10.49 -2.26
C THR A 210 17.14 9.65 -3.49
N GLY A 211 17.71 10.00 -4.65
CA GLY A 211 17.37 9.41 -5.94
C GLY A 211 16.03 9.86 -6.50
N GLN A 212 15.31 10.74 -5.78
CA GLN A 212 14.04 11.32 -6.20
C GLN A 212 14.31 12.68 -6.86
N ARG A 213 13.95 12.82 -8.14
CA ARG A 213 14.30 13.98 -8.98
C ARG A 213 13.79 15.29 -8.40
N ILE A 214 12.52 15.33 -8.01
CA ILE A 214 11.89 16.53 -7.44
C ILE A 214 12.57 16.97 -6.14
N ILE A 215 13.01 16.02 -5.29
CA ILE A 215 13.68 16.33 -4.02
C ILE A 215 15.12 16.78 -4.29
N ASP A 216 15.92 15.95 -4.96
CA ASP A 216 17.35 16.21 -5.14
C ASP A 216 17.63 17.45 -6.00
N THR A 217 16.73 17.79 -6.94
CA THR A 217 16.89 18.92 -7.86
C THR A 217 16.30 20.22 -7.32
N PHE A 218 15.03 20.21 -6.88
CA PHE A 218 14.31 21.45 -6.54
C PHE A 218 14.24 21.73 -5.05
N PHE A 219 14.14 20.69 -4.22
CA PHE A 219 13.99 20.83 -2.76
C PHE A 219 15.05 20.01 -2.01
N PRO A 220 16.35 20.20 -2.30
CA PRO A 220 17.39 19.32 -1.80
C PRO A 220 17.52 19.45 -0.29
N ILE A 221 17.83 18.33 0.35
CA ILE A 221 18.19 18.26 1.76
C ILE A 221 19.69 17.99 1.86
N SER A 222 20.35 18.59 2.86
CA SER A 222 21.78 18.39 3.10
C SER A 222 22.02 17.26 4.12
N LYS A 223 23.22 16.64 4.08
CA LYS A 223 23.68 15.72 5.12
C LYS A 223 23.89 16.50 6.41
N GLY A 224 23.10 16.18 7.43
CA GLY A 224 22.97 17.01 8.63
C GLY A 224 21.79 17.98 8.60
N GLY A 225 20.96 17.91 7.56
CA GLY A 225 19.82 18.80 7.37
C GLY A 225 18.55 18.35 8.10
N THR A 226 17.53 19.21 8.08
CA THR A 226 16.21 18.93 8.66
C THR A 226 15.11 19.15 7.61
N ALA A 227 14.21 18.18 7.50
CA ALA A 227 13.04 18.27 6.62
C ALA A 227 11.75 17.85 7.33
N CYS A 228 10.65 18.45 6.87
CA CYS A 228 9.29 18.10 7.25
C CYS A 228 8.50 17.68 6.01
N VAL A 229 7.71 16.61 6.18
CA VAL A 229 6.79 16.11 5.16
C VAL A 229 5.38 16.12 5.73
N PRO A 230 4.61 17.21 5.56
CA PRO A 230 3.19 17.18 5.87
C PRO A 230 2.43 16.40 4.81
N GLY A 231 1.47 15.57 5.22
CA GLY A 231 0.56 14.95 4.28
C GLY A 231 -0.77 14.51 4.93
N PRO A 232 -1.90 14.56 4.20
CA PRO A 232 -3.16 14.03 4.70
C PRO A 232 -3.09 12.50 4.82
N PHE A 233 -3.72 11.96 5.87
CA PHE A 233 -3.89 10.50 6.03
C PHE A 233 -4.61 9.92 4.80
N GLY A 234 -4.08 8.81 4.26
CA GLY A 234 -4.80 7.96 3.32
C GLY A 234 -5.39 8.68 2.10
N SER A 235 -4.53 9.24 1.24
CA SER A 235 -4.74 9.91 -0.08
C SER A 235 -6.01 9.60 -0.93
N GLY A 236 -7.22 9.62 -0.36
CA GLY A 236 -8.53 9.61 -1.03
C GLY A 236 -8.94 8.36 -1.82
N LYS A 237 -8.42 7.17 -1.50
CA LYS A 237 -8.76 5.93 -2.23
C LYS A 237 -9.92 5.21 -1.55
N CYS A 238 -11.14 5.42 -2.03
CA CYS A 238 -12.32 4.82 -1.44
C CYS A 238 -13.33 4.36 -2.51
N VAL A 239 -14.22 3.45 -2.14
CA VAL A 239 -15.30 2.92 -2.97
C VAL A 239 -16.66 3.33 -2.41
N SER A 240 -17.72 3.24 -3.22
CA SER A 240 -19.06 3.62 -2.77
C SER A 240 -19.65 2.63 -1.74
N PRO A 241 -20.63 3.05 -0.92
CA PRO A 241 -21.17 2.24 0.18
C PRO A 241 -21.84 0.94 -0.29
N GLU A 242 -22.38 0.94 -1.50
CA GLU A 242 -23.13 -0.18 -2.08
C GLU A 242 -22.21 -1.19 -2.79
N THR A 243 -20.90 -0.94 -2.84
CA THR A 243 -19.92 -1.82 -3.47
C THR A 243 -19.91 -3.17 -2.74
N PRO A 244 -20.29 -4.29 -3.40
CA PRO A 244 -20.24 -5.60 -2.78
C PRO A 244 -18.79 -6.11 -2.73
N VAL A 245 -18.40 -6.71 -1.60
CA VAL A 245 -17.10 -7.32 -1.37
C VAL A 245 -17.31 -8.80 -1.09
N PHE A 246 -16.48 -9.64 -1.70
CA PHE A 246 -16.52 -11.07 -1.49
C PHE A 246 -15.55 -11.51 -0.40
N LEU A 247 -16.12 -12.04 0.67
CA LEU A 247 -15.37 -12.50 1.82
C LEU A 247 -14.88 -13.94 1.61
N GLY A 248 -13.80 -14.30 2.29
CA GLY A 248 -13.21 -15.65 2.24
C GLY A 248 -14.10 -16.75 2.81
N ASP A 249 -15.13 -16.37 3.57
CA ASP A 249 -16.18 -17.26 4.07
C ASP A 249 -17.40 -17.37 3.12
N GLY A 250 -17.27 -16.92 1.87
CA GLY A 250 -18.28 -17.04 0.83
C GLY A 250 -19.46 -16.08 0.94
N ARG A 251 -19.48 -15.18 1.93
CA ARG A 251 -20.49 -14.11 1.99
C ARG A 251 -20.15 -13.00 1.00
N ILE A 252 -21.19 -12.47 0.36
CA ILE A 252 -21.13 -11.21 -0.40
C ILE A 252 -21.88 -10.17 0.43
N LEU A 253 -21.16 -9.20 0.97
CA LEU A 253 -21.72 -8.09 1.74
C LEU A 253 -21.32 -6.77 1.09
N THR A 254 -22.15 -5.74 1.19
CA THR A 254 -21.70 -4.40 0.80
C THR A 254 -20.62 -3.90 1.75
N ILE A 255 -19.70 -3.06 1.29
CA ILE A 255 -18.65 -2.51 2.15
C ILE A 255 -19.22 -1.74 3.34
N LYS A 256 -20.40 -1.12 3.16
CA LYS A 256 -21.18 -0.53 4.26
C LYS A 256 -21.73 -1.57 5.23
N GLU A 257 -22.26 -2.69 4.76
CA GLU A 257 -22.71 -3.79 5.63
C GLU A 257 -21.54 -4.39 6.42
N ILE A 258 -20.36 -4.52 5.79
CA ILE A 258 -19.12 -4.93 6.47
C ILE A 258 -18.76 -3.92 7.56
N PHE A 259 -18.73 -2.63 7.22
CA PHE A 259 -18.48 -1.56 8.18
C PHE A 259 -19.46 -1.64 9.36
N GLU A 260 -20.77 -1.69 9.10
CA GLU A 260 -21.82 -1.70 10.13
C GLU A 260 -21.82 -2.98 10.98
N GLN A 261 -21.52 -4.14 10.40
CA GLN A 261 -21.46 -5.41 11.10
C GLN A 261 -20.23 -5.49 12.01
N TYR A 262 -19.09 -5.02 11.53
CA TYR A 262 -17.81 -5.14 12.22
C TYR A 262 -17.41 -3.88 12.96
N LYS A 263 -18.24 -2.83 12.95
CA LYS A 263 -17.92 -1.58 13.64
C LYS A 263 -17.61 -1.80 15.11
N ASN A 264 -18.31 -2.72 15.77
CA ASN A 264 -18.13 -2.99 17.19
C ASN A 264 -17.05 -4.05 17.49
N ASN A 265 -16.38 -4.60 16.48
CA ASN A 265 -15.40 -5.68 16.60
C ASN A 265 -13.96 -5.17 16.52
N GLY A 266 -13.71 -3.97 17.04
CA GLY A 266 -12.48 -3.25 16.79
C GLY A 266 -12.35 -1.95 17.56
N LYS A 267 -11.15 -1.38 17.57
CA LYS A 267 -10.89 -0.04 18.11
C LYS A 267 -11.34 1.00 17.09
N LYS A 268 -12.28 1.87 17.47
CA LYS A 268 -12.82 2.94 16.63
C LYS A 268 -12.05 4.25 16.84
N PHE A 269 -11.77 4.92 15.73
CA PHE A 269 -11.22 6.26 15.65
C PHE A 269 -12.19 7.10 14.82
N LYS A 270 -12.76 8.17 15.37
CA LYS A 270 -13.83 8.92 14.72
C LYS A 270 -13.61 10.43 14.88
N ASN A 271 -13.66 11.15 13.76
CA ASN A 271 -13.70 12.61 13.68
C ASN A 271 -14.99 13.06 12.94
N ASP A 272 -15.20 14.36 12.76
CA ASP A 272 -16.43 14.91 12.16
C ASP A 272 -16.67 14.49 10.69
N TYR A 273 -15.62 14.06 9.99
CA TYR A 273 -15.66 13.71 8.56
C TYR A 273 -15.28 12.25 8.24
N GLU A 274 -14.68 11.53 9.19
CA GLU A 274 -14.08 10.20 8.95
C GLU A 274 -14.27 9.26 10.16
N GLU A 275 -14.41 7.98 9.88
CA GLU A 275 -14.51 6.91 10.88
C GLU A 275 -13.65 5.71 10.45
N TYR A 276 -12.62 5.39 11.22
CA TYR A 276 -11.72 4.26 11.00
C TYR A 276 -11.87 3.23 12.13
N ILE A 277 -11.84 1.94 11.78
CA ILE A 277 -12.06 0.83 12.70
C ILE A 277 -10.98 -0.22 12.49
N GLN A 278 -10.09 -0.36 13.49
CA GLN A 278 -9.10 -1.42 13.53
C GLN A 278 -9.74 -2.71 14.03
N LEU A 279 -9.81 -3.74 13.19
CA LEU A 279 -10.46 -5.01 13.52
C LEU A 279 -9.60 -5.83 14.50
N GLU A 280 -10.21 -6.34 15.58
CA GLU A 280 -9.56 -7.28 16.49
C GLU A 280 -9.33 -8.66 15.85
N LYS A 281 -10.24 -9.05 14.96
CA LYS A 281 -10.12 -10.26 14.13
C LYS A 281 -10.18 -9.87 12.67
N PRO A 282 -9.16 -10.20 11.87
CA PRO A 282 -9.15 -9.83 10.47
C PRO A 282 -10.27 -10.54 9.71
N ILE A 283 -10.76 -9.87 8.66
CA ILE A 283 -11.74 -10.43 7.73
C ILE A 283 -10.98 -11.00 6.54
N GLU A 284 -11.19 -12.26 6.21
CA GLU A 284 -10.59 -12.83 4.99
C GLU A 284 -11.31 -12.27 3.77
N ILE A 285 -10.55 -11.79 2.78
CA ILE A 285 -11.04 -11.24 1.51
C ILE A 285 -10.14 -11.71 0.37
N PHE A 286 -10.61 -11.60 -0.87
CA PHE A 286 -9.79 -11.91 -2.04
C PHE A 286 -8.99 -10.70 -2.50
N SER A 287 -7.74 -10.90 -2.90
CA SER A 287 -6.89 -9.89 -3.51
C SER A 287 -5.96 -10.47 -4.57
N TYR A 288 -5.30 -9.60 -5.33
CA TYR A 288 -4.35 -9.95 -6.37
C TYR A 288 -2.91 -9.75 -5.88
N CYS A 289 -2.14 -10.83 -5.82
CA CYS A 289 -0.71 -10.84 -5.43
C CYS A 289 0.07 -11.77 -6.35
N ASP A 290 1.26 -11.35 -6.80
CA ASP A 290 2.20 -12.18 -7.58
C ASP A 290 1.56 -12.82 -8.82
N GLY A 291 0.69 -12.08 -9.52
CA GLY A 291 -0.04 -12.60 -10.69
C GLY A 291 -1.21 -13.54 -10.38
N LYS A 292 -1.56 -13.77 -9.11
CA LYS A 292 -2.62 -14.71 -8.69
C LYS A 292 -3.65 -14.06 -7.78
N ILE A 293 -4.88 -14.55 -7.83
CA ILE A 293 -5.93 -14.19 -6.87
C ILE A 293 -5.81 -15.12 -5.65
N LYS A 294 -5.54 -14.55 -4.47
CA LYS A 294 -5.35 -15.27 -3.20
C LYS A 294 -6.26 -14.68 -2.12
N LEU A 295 -6.46 -15.44 -1.04
CA LEU A 295 -7.09 -14.92 0.18
C LEU A 295 -6.06 -14.10 0.96
N GLN A 296 -6.47 -12.91 1.39
CA GLN A 296 -5.72 -12.01 2.26
C GLN A 296 -6.59 -11.56 3.43
N LYS A 297 -5.95 -10.98 4.44
CA LYS A 297 -6.61 -10.54 5.68
C LYS A 297 -6.80 -9.03 5.66
N ALA A 298 -8.05 -8.58 5.64
CA ALA A 298 -8.42 -7.19 5.88
C ALA A 298 -8.38 -6.90 7.39
N THR A 299 -7.64 -5.87 7.78
CA THR A 299 -7.35 -5.54 9.19
C THR A 299 -7.99 -4.23 9.65
N GLY A 300 -8.39 -3.37 8.71
CA GLY A 300 -8.97 -2.06 8.99
C GLY A 300 -10.16 -1.78 8.08
N LEU A 301 -11.15 -1.05 8.62
CA LEU A 301 -12.29 -0.54 7.88
C LEU A 301 -12.29 0.99 7.96
N TYR A 302 -12.48 1.65 6.83
CA TYR A 302 -12.51 3.10 6.75
C TYR A 302 -13.84 3.59 6.19
N LYS A 303 -14.30 4.74 6.69
CA LYS A 303 -15.43 5.50 6.19
C LYS A 303 -15.06 6.99 6.14
N GLY A 304 -15.32 7.64 5.02
CA GLY A 304 -15.16 9.08 4.81
C GLY A 304 -16.29 9.66 3.94
N LYS A 305 -16.11 10.89 3.45
CA LYS A 305 -17.04 11.57 2.53
C LYS A 305 -16.30 12.10 1.30
N THR A 306 -16.97 12.10 0.14
CA THR A 306 -16.48 12.72 -1.10
C THR A 306 -17.60 13.52 -1.78
N ASN A 307 -17.22 14.52 -2.59
CA ASN A 307 -18.14 15.29 -3.43
C ASN A 307 -18.16 14.80 -4.90
N GLU A 308 -17.28 13.86 -5.24
CA GLU A 308 -17.12 13.37 -6.62
C GLU A 308 -16.90 11.85 -6.64
N ILE A 309 -17.62 11.16 -7.54
CA ILE A 309 -17.51 9.72 -7.79
C ILE A 309 -17.46 9.47 -9.30
N ILE A 310 -16.69 8.47 -9.71
CA ILE A 310 -16.67 7.95 -11.07
C ILE A 310 -17.35 6.58 -11.10
N HIS A 311 -18.33 6.45 -11.98
CA HIS A 311 -19.00 5.20 -12.28
C HIS A 311 -18.39 4.59 -13.56
N ILE A 312 -17.83 3.39 -13.44
CA ILE A 312 -17.23 2.64 -14.55
C ILE A 312 -18.13 1.46 -14.89
N LEU A 313 -18.37 1.26 -16.19
CA LEU A 313 -19.05 0.07 -16.73
C LEU A 313 -18.16 -0.60 -17.78
N THR A 314 -18.00 -1.91 -17.65
CA THR A 314 -17.20 -2.75 -18.57
C THR A 314 -18.06 -3.53 -19.57
N LEU A 315 -17.44 -4.12 -20.59
CA LEU A 315 -18.08 -4.85 -21.68
C LEU A 315 -18.82 -6.09 -21.18
N THR A 316 -18.32 -6.73 -20.14
CA THR A 316 -19.06 -7.83 -19.49
C THR A 316 -20.07 -7.35 -18.45
N GLY A 317 -20.27 -6.04 -18.31
CA GLY A 317 -21.27 -5.47 -17.40
C GLY A 317 -20.85 -5.43 -15.93
N ARG A 318 -19.53 -5.49 -15.65
CA ARG A 318 -19.00 -5.15 -14.31
C ARG A 318 -19.11 -3.65 -14.10
N GLU A 319 -19.67 -3.25 -12.96
CA GLU A 319 -19.84 -1.85 -12.60
C GLU A 319 -19.18 -1.55 -11.24
N GLY A 320 -18.59 -0.35 -11.13
CA GLY A 320 -17.95 0.13 -9.91
C GLY A 320 -18.09 1.64 -9.77
N GLU A 321 -18.57 2.09 -8.62
CA GLU A 321 -18.57 3.50 -8.21
C GLU A 321 -17.39 3.74 -7.27
N ILE A 322 -16.40 4.50 -7.73
CA ILE A 322 -15.14 4.73 -7.01
C ILE A 322 -14.79 6.21 -6.98
N THR A 323 -13.97 6.63 -6.02
CA THR A 323 -13.43 7.99 -6.05
C THR A 323 -12.59 8.18 -7.32
N PRO A 324 -12.54 9.40 -7.92
CA PRO A 324 -11.77 9.67 -9.13
C PRO A 324 -10.32 9.16 -9.12
N GLN A 325 -9.75 9.00 -7.92
CA GLN A 325 -8.35 8.74 -7.65
C GLN A 325 -8.09 7.29 -7.23
N HIS A 326 -9.16 6.51 -7.17
CA HIS A 326 -9.09 5.08 -6.94
C HIS A 326 -8.44 4.41 -8.17
N LYS A 327 -7.36 3.65 -7.96
CA LYS A 327 -6.62 2.98 -9.04
C LYS A 327 -7.21 1.61 -9.36
N LEU A 328 -7.41 1.34 -10.65
CA LEU A 328 -7.71 0.01 -11.19
C LEU A 328 -6.50 -0.50 -11.99
N LEU A 329 -6.24 -1.79 -11.96
CA LEU A 329 -5.16 -2.37 -12.75
C LEU A 329 -5.57 -2.43 -14.23
N LYS A 330 -4.83 -1.76 -15.12
CA LYS A 330 -5.02 -1.74 -16.58
C LYS A 330 -3.96 -2.62 -17.24
N LEU A 331 -4.31 -3.34 -18.30
CA LEU A 331 -3.33 -3.99 -19.17
C LEU A 331 -3.06 -3.10 -20.38
N THR A 332 -1.80 -2.77 -20.64
CA THR A 332 -1.39 -2.01 -21.83
C THR A 332 -1.31 -2.92 -23.06
N GLU A 333 -1.26 -2.32 -24.24
CA GLU A 333 -1.12 -3.04 -25.52
C GLU A 333 0.22 -3.78 -25.64
N ASN A 334 1.20 -3.47 -24.77
CA ASN A 334 2.50 -4.12 -24.65
C ASN A 334 2.49 -5.27 -23.62
N LEU A 335 1.32 -5.67 -23.11
CA LEU A 335 1.14 -6.69 -22.07
C LEU A 335 1.70 -6.33 -20.68
N GLU A 336 1.86 -5.03 -20.38
CA GLU A 336 2.28 -4.58 -19.05
C GLU A 336 1.07 -4.25 -18.17
N VAL A 337 1.11 -4.72 -16.92
CA VAL A 337 0.10 -4.40 -15.92
C VAL A 337 0.45 -3.06 -15.27
N VAL A 338 -0.41 -2.05 -15.48
CA VAL A 338 -0.19 -0.69 -15.01
C VAL A 338 -1.37 -0.23 -14.15
N GLU A 339 -1.11 0.24 -12.94
CA GLU A 339 -2.15 0.85 -12.11
C GLU A 339 -2.66 2.17 -12.68
N THR A 340 -3.97 2.28 -12.81
CA THR A 340 -4.64 3.37 -13.50
C THR A 340 -5.83 3.89 -12.68
N GLU A 341 -5.70 5.02 -11.98
CA GLU A 341 -6.82 5.86 -11.46
C GLU A 341 -8.04 5.97 -12.38
N ALA A 342 -9.20 5.92 -11.76
CA ALA A 342 -10.51 6.00 -12.39
C ALA A 342 -10.68 7.17 -13.36
N LYS A 343 -10.20 8.37 -12.99
CA LYS A 343 -10.38 9.61 -13.79
C LYS A 343 -9.61 9.65 -15.10
N ASN A 344 -8.56 8.85 -15.19
CA ASN A 344 -7.64 8.79 -16.32
C ASN A 344 -7.88 7.53 -17.17
N LEU A 345 -8.83 6.67 -16.77
CA LEU A 345 -9.31 5.58 -17.62
C LEU A 345 -10.13 6.18 -18.77
N LYS A 346 -10.03 5.56 -19.93
CA LYS A 346 -10.82 5.92 -21.11
C LYS A 346 -11.75 4.77 -21.49
N GLU A 347 -12.89 5.11 -22.09
CA GLU A 347 -13.69 4.11 -22.80
C GLU A 347 -12.81 3.46 -23.87
N GLY A 348 -12.72 2.13 -23.84
CA GLY A 348 -11.81 1.36 -24.67
C GLY A 348 -10.66 0.67 -23.93
N ASP A 349 -10.29 1.14 -22.73
CA ASP A 349 -9.20 0.57 -21.94
C ASP A 349 -9.54 -0.82 -21.39
N TYR A 350 -8.53 -1.69 -21.25
CA TYR A 350 -8.69 -3.02 -20.66
C TYR A 350 -8.23 -3.05 -19.21
N ILE A 351 -9.13 -3.37 -18.28
CA ILE A 351 -8.82 -3.55 -16.86
C ILE A 351 -8.70 -5.02 -16.48
N LEU A 352 -7.86 -5.32 -15.51
CA LEU A 352 -7.70 -6.65 -14.95
C LEU A 352 -8.80 -6.93 -13.95
N VAL A 353 -9.42 -8.08 -14.13
CA VAL A 353 -10.46 -8.59 -13.24
C VAL A 353 -10.23 -10.09 -13.00
N PRO A 354 -10.68 -10.65 -11.87
CA PRO A 354 -10.43 -12.05 -11.55
C PRO A 354 -11.16 -12.98 -12.52
N ARG A 355 -10.51 -14.11 -12.87
CA ARG A 355 -11.06 -15.16 -13.74
C ARG A 355 -11.68 -16.33 -12.95
N LYS A 356 -11.10 -16.67 -11.80
CA LYS A 356 -11.60 -17.74 -10.93
C LYS A 356 -11.32 -17.41 -9.48
N LEU A 357 -12.34 -17.57 -8.63
CA LEU A 357 -12.22 -17.41 -7.18
C LEU A 357 -12.11 -18.80 -6.55
N LYS A 358 -10.93 -19.18 -6.04
CA LYS A 358 -10.73 -20.48 -5.38
C LYS A 358 -10.90 -20.33 -3.87
N ILE A 359 -11.68 -21.22 -3.26
CA ILE A 359 -11.87 -21.36 -1.82
C ILE A 359 -11.39 -22.77 -1.51
N GLU A 360 -10.41 -22.92 -0.62
CA GLU A 360 -9.82 -24.22 -0.28
C GLU A 360 -10.67 -25.01 0.72
N ASN A 361 -11.60 -24.33 1.42
CA ASN A 361 -12.47 -24.93 2.42
C ASN A 361 -13.65 -25.71 1.80
N ASN A 362 -13.40 -26.98 1.43
CA ASN A 362 -14.45 -27.96 1.14
C ASN A 362 -15.09 -28.51 2.43
N LYS A 363 -15.74 -27.66 3.23
CA LYS A 363 -16.49 -28.15 4.40
C LYS A 363 -17.88 -28.60 3.97
N ILE A 364 -18.21 -29.86 4.25
CA ILE A 364 -19.57 -30.37 4.06
C ILE A 364 -20.46 -29.68 5.10
N HIS A 365 -21.34 -28.78 4.65
CA HIS A 365 -22.18 -27.98 5.57
C HIS A 365 -23.29 -28.84 6.19
N LYS A 366 -23.29 -28.90 7.52
CA LYS A 366 -24.31 -29.61 8.31
C LYS A 366 -25.58 -28.75 8.41
N ILE A 367 -26.71 -29.27 7.92
CA ILE A 367 -27.98 -28.50 7.80
C ILE A 367 -28.90 -28.68 9.03
N ALA A 368 -28.83 -29.80 9.78
CA ALA A 368 -29.74 -30.06 10.91
C ALA A 368 -29.19 -31.05 11.97
N GLU A 369 -29.84 -31.10 13.15
CA GLU A 369 -29.39 -31.93 14.31
C GLU A 369 -30.47 -32.84 14.96
N ARG A 370 -31.63 -33.09 14.32
CA ARG A 370 -32.64 -34.02 14.88
C ARG A 370 -33.24 -34.97 13.83
N HIS A 371 -33.23 -36.27 14.16
CA HIS A 371 -34.00 -37.30 13.46
C HIS A 371 -35.35 -37.52 14.17
N SER A 372 -36.46 -37.36 13.45
CA SER A 372 -37.75 -37.96 13.80
C SER A 372 -38.06 -39.11 12.83
N LYS A 373 -38.80 -40.13 13.28
CA LYS A 373 -39.02 -41.39 12.54
C LYS A 373 -39.80 -41.26 11.21
N GLU A 374 -40.39 -40.11 10.89
CA GLU A 374 -41.32 -39.95 9.76
C GLU A 374 -40.82 -39.09 8.58
N ILE A 375 -39.75 -38.29 8.75
CA ILE A 375 -39.26 -37.37 7.69
C ILE A 375 -37.74 -37.48 7.59
N LYS A 376 -37.21 -37.64 6.37
CA LYS A 376 -35.76 -37.53 6.12
C LYS A 376 -35.40 -36.05 6.03
N VAL A 377 -34.39 -35.62 6.78
CA VAL A 377 -33.82 -34.28 6.64
C VAL A 377 -32.40 -34.46 6.11
N PRO A 378 -32.07 -33.90 4.94
CA PRO A 378 -30.71 -34.00 4.41
C PRO A 378 -29.74 -33.33 5.38
N TYR A 379 -28.72 -34.08 5.78
CA TYR A 379 -27.74 -33.64 6.78
C TYR A 379 -26.68 -32.74 6.16
N TYR A 380 -26.46 -32.86 4.85
CA TYR A 380 -25.38 -32.22 4.10
C TYR A 380 -25.93 -31.53 2.84
N LEU A 381 -25.28 -30.43 2.45
CA LEU A 381 -25.54 -29.75 1.19
C LEU A 381 -24.83 -30.50 0.04
N ASP A 382 -25.53 -31.45 -0.58
CA ASP A 382 -25.05 -32.20 -1.75
C ASP A 382 -25.60 -31.64 -3.08
N LYS A 383 -25.15 -32.21 -4.20
CA LYS A 383 -25.59 -31.80 -5.54
C LYS A 383 -27.10 -31.90 -5.73
N GLU A 384 -27.76 -32.90 -5.14
CA GLU A 384 -29.20 -33.11 -5.31
C GLU A 384 -30.02 -32.10 -4.52
N PHE A 385 -29.58 -31.76 -3.31
CA PHE A 385 -30.17 -30.70 -2.51
C PHE A 385 -29.95 -29.33 -3.16
N ALA A 386 -28.78 -29.07 -3.72
CA ALA A 386 -28.51 -27.85 -4.49
C ALA A 386 -29.39 -27.75 -5.75
N MET A 387 -29.63 -28.85 -6.47
CA MET A 387 -30.60 -28.90 -7.57
C MET A 387 -32.01 -28.55 -7.09
N PHE A 388 -32.45 -29.10 -5.95
CA PHE A 388 -33.74 -28.78 -5.35
C PHE A 388 -33.86 -27.28 -5.02
N LEU A 389 -32.82 -26.69 -4.42
CA LEU A 389 -32.75 -25.26 -4.18
C LEU A 389 -32.79 -24.46 -5.49
N GLY A 390 -32.04 -24.84 -6.52
CA GLY A 390 -32.02 -24.13 -7.81
C GLY A 390 -33.39 -24.08 -8.51
N LEU A 391 -34.17 -25.17 -8.42
CA LEU A 391 -35.56 -25.21 -8.90
C LEU A 391 -36.47 -24.28 -8.06
N LEU A 392 -36.34 -24.29 -6.74
CA LEU A 392 -37.16 -23.43 -5.88
C LEU A 392 -36.82 -21.93 -6.03
N TYR A 393 -35.53 -21.61 -6.13
CA TYR A 393 -35.05 -20.24 -6.27
C TYR A 393 -35.34 -19.64 -7.65
N SER A 394 -35.75 -20.44 -8.64
CA SER A 394 -36.25 -19.96 -9.94
C SER A 394 -37.79 -19.90 -9.96
N ASP A 395 -38.46 -21.05 -9.98
CA ASP A 395 -39.91 -21.17 -10.20
C ASP A 395 -40.72 -21.50 -8.93
N GLY A 396 -40.08 -21.54 -7.76
CA GLY A 396 -40.71 -21.84 -6.48
C GLY A 396 -41.30 -20.63 -5.75
N SER A 397 -42.27 -20.90 -4.87
CA SER A 397 -42.76 -19.95 -3.88
C SER A 397 -43.07 -20.63 -2.55
N LEU A 398 -42.90 -19.89 -1.45
CA LEU A 398 -43.19 -20.33 -0.10
C LEU A 398 -44.36 -19.53 0.46
N LYS A 399 -45.42 -20.21 0.91
CA LYS A 399 -46.57 -19.60 1.60
C LYS A 399 -46.79 -20.28 2.95
N LYS A 400 -46.37 -19.62 4.04
CA LYS A 400 -46.35 -20.19 5.40
C LYS A 400 -45.54 -21.49 5.44
N ASN A 401 -46.22 -22.64 5.45
CA ASN A 401 -45.62 -23.99 5.50
C ASN A 401 -45.87 -24.78 4.19
N THR A 402 -46.37 -24.12 3.15
CA THR A 402 -46.69 -24.73 1.86
C THR A 402 -45.71 -24.23 0.81
N ILE A 403 -45.01 -25.17 0.20
CA ILE A 403 -44.08 -24.96 -0.91
C ILE A 403 -44.83 -25.26 -2.20
N LEU A 404 -44.75 -24.32 -3.13
CA LEU A 404 -45.43 -24.37 -4.42
C LEU A 404 -44.36 -24.22 -5.52
N PHE A 405 -44.26 -25.19 -6.41
CA PHE A 405 -43.34 -25.13 -7.55
C PHE A 405 -44.13 -25.13 -8.85
N TYR A 406 -43.94 -24.10 -9.68
CA TYR A 406 -44.72 -23.86 -10.89
C TYR A 406 -43.90 -24.16 -12.14
N ASN A 407 -44.34 -25.08 -13.01
CA ASN A 407 -43.68 -25.25 -14.31
C ASN A 407 -44.63 -25.89 -15.33
N ASN A 408 -44.49 -25.53 -16.60
CA ASN A 408 -45.32 -26.09 -17.67
C ASN A 408 -44.76 -27.41 -18.23
N GLU A 409 -43.46 -27.66 -18.08
CA GLU A 409 -42.81 -28.88 -18.57
C GLU A 409 -42.97 -30.03 -17.56
N ARG A 410 -43.62 -31.12 -17.99
CA ARG A 410 -43.88 -32.30 -17.14
C ARG A 410 -42.60 -32.93 -16.59
N LYS A 411 -41.52 -32.99 -17.38
CA LYS A 411 -40.23 -33.57 -16.96
C LYS A 411 -39.59 -32.81 -15.80
N ILE A 412 -39.78 -31.49 -15.73
CA ILE A 412 -39.25 -30.65 -14.65
C ILE A 412 -40.05 -30.85 -13.36
N LEU A 413 -41.38 -30.97 -13.46
CA LEU A 413 -42.24 -31.30 -12.32
C LEU A 413 -41.94 -32.70 -11.76
N GLU A 414 -41.68 -33.67 -12.62
CA GLU A 414 -41.27 -35.03 -12.23
C GLU A 414 -39.90 -35.02 -11.55
N LEU A 415 -38.94 -34.22 -12.05
CA LEU A 415 -37.64 -34.01 -11.39
C LEU A 415 -37.84 -33.43 -9.98
N TYR A 416 -38.60 -32.34 -9.84
CA TYR A 416 -38.89 -31.72 -8.54
C TYR A 416 -39.52 -32.72 -7.57
N SER A 417 -40.56 -33.44 -8.01
CA SER A 417 -41.25 -34.45 -7.20
C SER A 417 -40.32 -35.59 -6.78
N SER A 418 -39.43 -36.02 -7.68
CA SER A 418 -38.44 -37.06 -7.39
C SER A 418 -37.40 -36.60 -6.35
N LEU A 419 -36.92 -35.36 -6.45
CA LEU A 419 -35.99 -34.76 -5.49
C LEU A 419 -36.65 -34.63 -4.11
N VAL A 420 -37.89 -34.13 -4.04
CA VAL A 420 -38.62 -34.02 -2.76
C VAL A 420 -38.81 -35.39 -2.12
N LYS A 421 -39.16 -36.41 -2.91
CA LYS A 421 -39.31 -37.78 -2.42
C LYS A 421 -37.98 -38.38 -1.95
N LYS A 422 -36.89 -38.13 -2.68
CA LYS A 422 -35.56 -38.68 -2.36
C LYS A 422 -34.93 -38.01 -1.15
N LEU A 423 -34.92 -36.69 -1.11
CA LEU A 423 -34.32 -35.87 -0.05
C LEU A 423 -35.13 -35.94 1.25
N PHE A 424 -36.46 -35.85 1.15
CA PHE A 424 -37.32 -35.70 2.33
C PHE A 424 -38.26 -36.87 2.62
N GLY A 425 -38.43 -37.82 1.69
CA GLY A 425 -39.35 -38.94 1.85
C GLY A 425 -40.83 -38.58 1.61
N ILE A 426 -41.13 -37.38 1.10
CA ILE A 426 -42.48 -36.83 1.01
C ILE A 426 -43.01 -36.92 -0.43
N LYS A 427 -44.30 -37.23 -0.58
CA LYS A 427 -44.99 -37.17 -1.89
C LYS A 427 -45.58 -35.78 -2.10
N THR A 428 -45.39 -35.21 -3.29
CA THR A 428 -46.01 -33.96 -3.71
C THR A 428 -47.41 -34.20 -4.29
N GLN A 429 -48.25 -33.17 -4.30
CA GLN A 429 -49.57 -33.19 -4.94
C GLN A 429 -49.58 -32.28 -6.17
N SER A 430 -49.83 -32.84 -7.34
CA SER A 430 -50.03 -32.08 -8.57
C SER A 430 -51.37 -31.35 -8.56
N LYS A 431 -51.36 -30.02 -8.72
CA LYS A 431 -52.55 -29.17 -8.85
C LYS A 431 -52.38 -28.21 -10.02
N ILE A 432 -53.49 -27.67 -10.54
CA ILE A 432 -53.45 -26.57 -11.51
C ILE A 432 -53.83 -25.30 -10.75
N ILE A 433 -52.91 -24.35 -10.67
CA ILE A 433 -53.12 -23.07 -9.99
C ILE A 433 -52.88 -21.95 -11.01
N LYS A 434 -53.88 -21.10 -11.24
CA LYS A 434 -53.81 -19.99 -12.21
C LYS A 434 -53.36 -20.44 -13.62
N ASN A 435 -53.93 -21.52 -14.13
CA ASN A 435 -53.62 -22.12 -15.45
C ASN A 435 -52.18 -22.66 -15.62
N VAL A 436 -51.41 -22.80 -14.54
CA VAL A 436 -50.07 -23.39 -14.55
C VAL A 436 -50.08 -24.68 -13.73
N LYS A 437 -49.41 -25.73 -14.21
CA LYS A 437 -49.24 -26.97 -13.44
C LYS A 437 -48.30 -26.70 -12.27
N THR A 438 -48.69 -27.15 -11.08
CA THR A 438 -48.01 -26.84 -9.83
C THR A 438 -47.86 -28.10 -8.98
N GLU A 439 -46.65 -28.35 -8.50
CA GLU A 439 -46.42 -29.34 -7.44
C GLU A 439 -46.52 -28.66 -6.07
N VAL A 440 -47.37 -29.20 -5.21
CA VAL A 440 -47.64 -28.66 -3.87
C VAL A 440 -47.11 -29.62 -2.81
N CYS A 441 -46.30 -29.09 -1.90
CA CYS A 441 -45.81 -29.81 -0.72
C CYS A 441 -46.10 -28.99 0.54
N HIS A 442 -46.88 -29.53 1.47
CA HIS A 442 -47.08 -28.91 2.78
C HIS A 442 -46.16 -29.58 3.81
N ASN A 443 -45.13 -28.87 4.25
CA ASN A 443 -44.24 -29.37 5.27
C ASN A 443 -43.56 -28.22 6.04
N LYS A 444 -43.75 -28.21 7.35
CA LYS A 444 -43.18 -27.19 8.23
C LYS A 444 -41.65 -27.25 8.28
N ILE A 445 -41.06 -28.44 8.36
CA ILE A 445 -39.61 -28.65 8.49
C ILE A 445 -38.89 -28.12 7.23
N ILE A 446 -39.37 -28.47 6.04
CA ILE A 446 -38.75 -27.95 4.79
C ILE A 446 -38.89 -26.42 4.73
N SER A 447 -40.04 -25.88 5.14
CA SER A 447 -40.26 -24.44 5.18
C SER A 447 -39.29 -23.75 6.15
N ASP A 448 -39.05 -24.32 7.33
CA ASP A 448 -38.11 -23.79 8.31
C ASP A 448 -36.66 -23.87 7.80
N ILE A 449 -36.26 -24.95 7.12
CA ILE A 449 -34.95 -25.06 6.48
C ILE A 449 -34.77 -23.98 5.41
N LEU A 450 -35.77 -23.78 4.54
CA LEU A 450 -35.71 -22.75 3.49
C LEU A 450 -35.61 -21.35 4.09
N LYS A 451 -36.33 -21.06 5.18
CA LYS A 451 -36.23 -19.78 5.88
C LYS A 451 -34.84 -19.56 6.48
N ASN A 452 -34.24 -20.61 7.07
CA ASN A 452 -32.88 -20.55 7.61
C ASN A 452 -31.84 -20.31 6.52
N LEU A 453 -32.04 -20.87 5.32
CA LEU A 453 -31.22 -20.61 4.13
C LEU A 453 -31.53 -19.27 3.44
N GLY A 454 -32.37 -18.42 4.06
CA GLY A 454 -32.65 -17.08 3.57
C GLY A 454 -33.67 -16.99 2.44
N PHE A 455 -34.49 -18.01 2.20
CA PHE A 455 -35.53 -17.97 1.18
C PHE A 455 -36.60 -16.91 1.51
N PRO A 456 -36.86 -15.92 0.63
CA PRO A 456 -37.76 -14.81 0.94
C PRO A 456 -39.24 -15.23 0.96
N GLU A 457 -39.95 -14.91 2.05
CA GLU A 457 -41.39 -15.16 2.21
C GLU A 457 -42.27 -14.21 1.36
N TYR A 458 -41.81 -12.98 1.13
CA TYR A 458 -42.55 -11.93 0.44
C TYR A 458 -41.75 -11.33 -0.72
N LYS A 459 -42.42 -11.03 -1.84
CA LYS A 459 -41.83 -10.44 -3.05
C LYS A 459 -40.53 -11.14 -3.50
N LYS A 460 -40.50 -12.48 -3.47
CA LYS A 460 -39.34 -13.32 -3.84
C LYS A 460 -38.64 -12.86 -5.11
N SER A 461 -39.38 -12.55 -6.17
CA SER A 461 -38.80 -12.11 -7.45
C SER A 461 -37.92 -10.86 -7.37
N ASN A 462 -38.11 -10.00 -6.36
CA ASN A 462 -37.27 -8.81 -6.15
C ASN A 462 -36.13 -9.06 -5.15
N ASN A 463 -36.36 -9.91 -4.13
CA ASN A 463 -35.52 -9.99 -2.93
C ASN A 463 -34.73 -11.31 -2.82
N CYS A 464 -34.72 -12.13 -3.86
CA CYS A 464 -34.00 -13.40 -3.88
C CYS A 464 -32.48 -13.18 -4.00
N TYR A 465 -31.69 -14.03 -3.35
CA TYR A 465 -30.23 -14.08 -3.45
C TYR A 465 -29.79 -15.54 -3.30
N ALA A 466 -28.62 -15.93 -3.83
CA ALA A 466 -28.18 -17.31 -3.66
C ALA A 466 -27.71 -17.55 -2.21
N PRO A 467 -28.08 -18.68 -1.57
CA PRO A 467 -27.60 -19.03 -0.24
C PRO A 467 -26.07 -19.01 -0.11
N THR A 468 -25.57 -18.44 0.98
CA THR A 468 -24.13 -18.38 1.30
C THR A 468 -23.49 -19.77 1.31
N GLU A 469 -24.21 -20.77 1.78
CA GLU A 469 -23.76 -22.16 1.86
C GLU A 469 -23.40 -22.72 0.48
N ILE A 470 -24.06 -22.25 -0.59
CA ILE A 470 -23.73 -22.68 -1.97
C ILE A 470 -22.40 -22.08 -2.42
N PHE A 471 -22.08 -20.84 -2.06
CA PHE A 471 -20.80 -20.21 -2.44
C PHE A 471 -19.57 -20.94 -1.88
N ASN A 472 -19.70 -21.46 -0.66
CA ASN A 472 -18.67 -22.24 0.04
C ASN A 472 -18.60 -23.71 -0.37
N SER A 473 -19.56 -24.18 -1.16
CA SER A 473 -19.64 -25.58 -1.53
C SER A 473 -18.69 -25.95 -2.67
N SER A 474 -18.49 -27.25 -2.86
CA SER A 474 -17.73 -27.80 -3.98
C SER A 474 -18.31 -27.40 -5.35
N GLU A 475 -17.47 -27.43 -6.39
CA GLU A 475 -17.87 -27.08 -7.76
C GLU A 475 -19.06 -27.90 -8.26
N ASP A 476 -19.17 -29.18 -7.86
CA ASP A 476 -20.30 -30.06 -8.19
C ASP A 476 -21.65 -29.58 -7.62
N VAL A 477 -21.63 -29.05 -6.40
CA VAL A 477 -22.82 -28.53 -5.70
C VAL A 477 -23.26 -27.22 -6.35
N ILE A 478 -22.30 -26.33 -6.64
CA ILE A 478 -22.56 -25.06 -7.34
C ILE A 478 -23.13 -25.33 -8.73
N GLY A 479 -22.54 -26.26 -9.48
CA GLY A 479 -23.01 -26.70 -10.80
C GLY A 479 -24.43 -27.28 -10.75
N GLY A 480 -24.75 -28.06 -9.72
CA GLY A 480 -26.11 -28.57 -9.47
C GLY A 480 -27.14 -27.45 -9.29
N PHE A 481 -26.82 -26.43 -8.51
CA PHE A 481 -27.70 -25.27 -8.30
C PHE A 481 -27.89 -24.45 -9.58
N LEU A 482 -26.80 -24.06 -10.25
CA LEU A 482 -26.83 -23.26 -11.47
C LEU A 482 -27.55 -24.00 -12.61
N GLY A 483 -27.30 -25.30 -12.77
CA GLY A 483 -27.95 -26.15 -13.76
C GLY A 483 -29.45 -26.23 -13.57
N ALA A 484 -29.91 -26.40 -12.33
CA ALA A 484 -31.33 -26.42 -12.00
C ALA A 484 -31.99 -25.04 -12.19
N TYR A 485 -31.30 -23.96 -11.83
CA TYR A 485 -31.79 -22.60 -12.06
C TYR A 485 -31.95 -22.30 -13.57
N TYR A 486 -30.95 -22.66 -14.37
CA TYR A 486 -30.97 -22.54 -15.84
C TYR A 486 -32.11 -23.37 -16.48
N LEU A 487 -32.40 -24.55 -15.93
CA LEU A 487 -33.49 -25.40 -16.42
C LEU A 487 -34.85 -24.68 -16.40
N CYS A 488 -35.08 -23.81 -15.42
CA CYS A 488 -36.30 -23.00 -15.30
C CYS A 488 -36.16 -21.67 -16.06
N ASP A 489 -35.31 -20.76 -15.58
CA ASP A 489 -35.24 -19.36 -16.02
C ASP A 489 -34.22 -19.09 -17.14
N GLY A 490 -33.56 -20.14 -17.63
CA GLY A 490 -32.54 -20.06 -18.68
C GLY A 490 -33.05 -20.34 -20.09
N TYR A 491 -32.38 -19.77 -21.09
CA TYR A 491 -32.62 -19.98 -22.51
C TYR A 491 -31.29 -20.17 -23.25
N PHE A 492 -31.29 -20.96 -24.34
CA PHE A 492 -30.13 -21.09 -25.22
C PHE A 492 -30.52 -20.67 -26.63
N ASP A 493 -29.85 -19.64 -27.14
CA ASP A 493 -29.97 -19.18 -28.52
C ASP A 493 -28.99 -19.98 -29.39
N GLN A 494 -29.52 -20.88 -30.22
CA GLN A 494 -28.71 -21.72 -31.12
C GLN A 494 -28.05 -20.93 -32.25
N ASN A 495 -28.65 -19.81 -32.67
CA ASN A 495 -28.13 -19.01 -33.77
C ASN A 495 -26.95 -18.15 -33.31
N LYS A 496 -27.08 -17.56 -32.11
CA LYS A 496 -26.01 -16.74 -31.52
C LYS A 496 -24.97 -17.56 -30.74
N GLY A 497 -25.32 -18.78 -30.33
CA GLY A 497 -24.49 -19.59 -29.45
C GLY A 497 -24.31 -18.91 -28.10
N THR A 498 -25.42 -18.56 -27.44
CA THR A 498 -25.41 -17.86 -26.14
C THR A 498 -26.40 -18.50 -25.17
N ILE A 499 -25.99 -18.63 -23.91
CA ILE A 499 -26.83 -19.03 -22.79
C ILE A 499 -27.29 -17.75 -22.08
N GLU A 500 -28.59 -17.54 -21.96
CA GLU A 500 -29.17 -16.38 -21.24
C GLU A 500 -29.93 -16.86 -20.00
N ILE A 501 -29.65 -16.30 -18.83
CA ILE A 501 -30.43 -16.50 -17.60
C ILE A 501 -31.02 -15.16 -17.19
N VAL A 502 -32.34 -15.10 -16.96
CA VAL A 502 -33.04 -13.85 -16.64
C VAL A 502 -33.53 -13.86 -15.19
N THR A 503 -33.27 -12.78 -14.45
CA THR A 503 -33.82 -12.60 -13.11
C THR A 503 -34.26 -11.15 -12.90
N LYS A 504 -35.21 -10.94 -11.98
CA LYS A 504 -35.68 -9.61 -11.63
C LYS A 504 -34.93 -9.02 -10.43
N SER A 505 -34.25 -9.85 -9.64
CA SER A 505 -33.49 -9.41 -8.46
C SER A 505 -32.04 -9.12 -8.83
N ASN A 506 -31.57 -7.92 -8.48
CA ASN A 506 -30.15 -7.55 -8.65
C ASN A 506 -29.22 -8.43 -7.80
N LYS A 507 -29.62 -8.70 -6.54
CA LYS A 507 -28.84 -9.53 -5.62
C LYS A 507 -28.68 -10.95 -6.15
N MET A 508 -29.75 -11.54 -6.70
CA MET A 508 -29.67 -12.85 -7.36
C MET A 508 -28.79 -12.81 -8.61
N ALA A 509 -28.88 -11.76 -9.43
CA ALA A 509 -28.07 -11.64 -10.64
C ALA A 509 -26.57 -11.55 -10.32
N THR A 510 -26.22 -10.71 -9.35
CA THR A 510 -24.87 -10.60 -8.79
C THR A 510 -24.41 -11.95 -8.24
N SER A 511 -25.25 -12.62 -7.45
CA SER A 511 -24.92 -13.93 -6.87
C SER A 511 -24.60 -14.98 -7.93
N LEU A 512 -25.43 -15.08 -8.97
CA LEU A 512 -25.22 -16.01 -10.08
C LEU A 512 -23.95 -15.69 -10.87
N SER A 513 -23.61 -14.40 -11.07
CA SER A 513 -22.34 -13.96 -11.70
C SER A 513 -21.12 -14.44 -10.89
N TYR A 514 -21.14 -14.27 -9.56
CA TYR A 514 -20.08 -14.76 -8.67
C TYR A 514 -19.99 -16.31 -8.66
N LEU A 515 -21.12 -17.03 -8.72
CA LEU A 515 -21.13 -18.49 -8.80
C LEU A 515 -20.57 -19.00 -10.14
N CYS A 516 -20.88 -18.33 -11.25
CA CYS A 516 -20.24 -18.61 -12.54
C CYS A 516 -18.72 -18.43 -12.43
N LEU A 517 -18.25 -17.33 -11.81
CA LEU A 517 -16.82 -17.07 -11.64
C LEU A 517 -16.12 -18.07 -10.70
N ARG A 518 -16.82 -18.59 -9.68
CA ARG A 518 -16.32 -19.70 -8.83
C ARG A 518 -16.03 -20.96 -9.66
N LEU A 519 -16.87 -21.27 -10.65
CA LEU A 519 -16.65 -22.36 -11.60
C LEU A 519 -15.63 -22.02 -12.69
N GLY A 520 -15.13 -20.77 -12.74
CA GLY A 520 -14.27 -20.28 -13.81
C GLY A 520 -15.00 -20.03 -15.13
N ILE A 521 -16.32 -19.80 -15.07
CA ILE A 521 -17.17 -19.47 -16.21
C ILE A 521 -17.32 -17.95 -16.28
N LEU A 522 -16.89 -17.34 -17.38
CA LEU A 522 -17.08 -15.91 -17.61
C LEU A 522 -18.51 -15.62 -18.08
N SER A 523 -19.18 -14.66 -17.43
CA SER A 523 -20.54 -14.25 -17.77
C SER A 523 -20.67 -12.74 -17.88
N GLN A 524 -21.49 -12.26 -18.81
CA GLN A 524 -21.85 -10.86 -18.95
C GLN A 524 -23.15 -10.55 -18.22
N LEU A 525 -23.21 -9.44 -17.48
CA LEU A 525 -24.40 -8.99 -16.77
C LEU A 525 -25.01 -7.76 -17.45
N GLU A 526 -26.19 -7.91 -18.05
CA GLU A 526 -26.91 -6.81 -18.71
C GLU A 526 -28.16 -6.39 -17.94
N LYS A 527 -28.39 -5.07 -17.83
CA LYS A 527 -29.61 -4.49 -17.26
C LYS A 527 -30.58 -4.11 -18.37
N LYS A 528 -31.80 -4.65 -18.33
CA LYS A 528 -32.88 -4.35 -19.28
C LYS A 528 -34.09 -3.75 -18.59
N VAL A 529 -34.45 -2.52 -18.95
CA VAL A 529 -35.68 -1.86 -18.49
C VAL A 529 -36.78 -2.13 -19.51
N ASN A 530 -37.90 -2.71 -19.06
CA ASN A 530 -39.07 -2.94 -19.89
C ASN A 530 -40.34 -2.50 -19.16
N LYS A 531 -41.09 -1.54 -19.70
CA LYS A 531 -42.34 -0.99 -19.12
C LYS A 531 -42.20 -0.64 -17.62
N ASN A 532 -41.20 0.17 -17.25
CA ASN A 532 -40.86 0.55 -15.86
C ASN A 532 -40.45 -0.60 -14.92
N LYS A 533 -40.12 -1.78 -15.44
CA LYS A 533 -39.58 -2.90 -14.66
C LYS A 533 -38.18 -3.25 -15.15
N THR A 534 -37.23 -3.25 -14.21
CA THR A 534 -35.84 -3.66 -14.46
C THR A 534 -35.70 -5.16 -14.33
N TYR A 535 -35.05 -5.77 -15.31
CA TYR A 535 -34.64 -7.17 -15.31
C TYR A 535 -33.13 -7.23 -15.57
N TYR A 536 -32.48 -8.25 -15.03
CA TYR A 536 -31.06 -8.53 -15.17
C TYR A 536 -30.89 -9.81 -15.97
N ARG A 537 -29.99 -9.79 -16.94
CA ARG A 537 -29.68 -10.92 -17.82
C ARG A 537 -28.23 -11.31 -17.62
N ILE A 538 -28.00 -12.58 -17.39
CA ILE A 538 -26.66 -13.17 -17.33
C ILE A 538 -26.47 -13.91 -18.63
N ILE A 539 -25.50 -13.48 -19.42
CA ILE A 539 -25.22 -14.01 -20.75
C ILE A 539 -23.88 -14.73 -20.69
N ILE A 540 -23.87 -16.02 -21.01
CA ILE A 540 -22.64 -16.81 -21.18
C ILE A 540 -22.50 -17.08 -22.66
N SER A 541 -21.38 -16.61 -23.21
CA SER A 541 -21.11 -16.55 -24.64
C SER A 541 -19.67 -17.01 -24.89
N GLY A 542 -19.44 -17.58 -26.07
CA GLY A 542 -18.18 -18.23 -26.40
C GLY A 542 -18.23 -19.74 -26.17
N ARG A 543 -17.66 -20.50 -27.11
CA ARG A 543 -17.77 -21.96 -27.13
C ARG A 543 -17.09 -22.62 -25.92
N GLU A 544 -15.98 -22.08 -25.44
CA GLU A 544 -15.23 -22.58 -24.29
C GLU A 544 -16.03 -22.39 -22.99
N GLU A 545 -16.60 -21.19 -22.77
CA GLU A 545 -17.45 -20.92 -21.60
C GLU A 545 -18.74 -21.75 -21.61
N ILE A 546 -19.35 -21.95 -22.78
CA ILE A 546 -20.52 -22.82 -22.94
C ILE A 546 -20.16 -24.28 -22.66
N LYS A 547 -18.96 -24.72 -23.06
CA LYS A 547 -18.45 -26.05 -22.75
C LYS A 547 -18.22 -26.19 -21.24
N ASN A 548 -17.56 -25.23 -20.60
CA ASN A 548 -17.35 -25.21 -19.16
C ASN A 548 -18.68 -25.23 -18.39
N PHE A 549 -19.67 -24.43 -18.83
CA PHE A 549 -21.02 -24.46 -18.27
C PHE A 549 -21.69 -25.82 -18.46
N TYR A 550 -21.58 -26.44 -19.64
CA TYR A 550 -22.15 -27.76 -19.87
C TYR A 550 -21.48 -28.85 -19.01
N GLU A 551 -20.16 -28.82 -18.84
CA GLU A 551 -19.43 -29.81 -18.04
C GLU A 551 -19.78 -29.73 -16.56
N HIS A 552 -19.88 -28.52 -15.99
CA HIS A 552 -20.17 -28.34 -14.56
C HIS A 552 -21.68 -28.35 -14.23
N CYS A 553 -22.52 -27.76 -15.08
CA CYS A 553 -23.93 -27.50 -14.77
C CYS A 553 -24.92 -28.49 -15.42
N ASN A 554 -24.47 -29.43 -16.26
CA ASN A 554 -25.39 -30.39 -16.86
C ASN A 554 -25.95 -31.37 -15.82
N ILE A 555 -27.26 -31.29 -15.61
CA ILE A 555 -28.02 -32.12 -14.66
C ILE A 555 -28.81 -33.25 -15.33
N GLY A 556 -28.59 -33.51 -16.62
CA GLY A 556 -29.15 -34.66 -17.33
C GLY A 556 -29.73 -34.35 -18.72
N ASN A 557 -30.45 -35.32 -19.29
CA ASN A 557 -30.97 -35.26 -20.66
C ASN A 557 -32.27 -34.44 -20.77
N TYR A 558 -32.17 -33.13 -20.56
CA TYR A 558 -33.27 -32.18 -20.76
C TYR A 558 -33.08 -31.40 -22.05
N THR A 559 -34.19 -31.00 -22.68
CA THR A 559 -34.25 -30.30 -23.97
C THR A 559 -33.28 -29.12 -24.07
N LYS A 560 -33.18 -28.29 -23.02
CA LYS A 560 -32.25 -27.15 -22.95
C LYS A 560 -30.78 -27.58 -23.03
N PHE A 561 -30.36 -28.60 -22.27
CA PHE A 561 -29.00 -29.13 -22.32
C PHE A 561 -28.70 -29.91 -23.60
N THR A 562 -29.69 -30.59 -24.19
CA THR A 562 -29.51 -31.26 -25.50
C THR A 562 -29.21 -30.25 -26.61
N LYS A 563 -29.83 -29.06 -26.57
CA LYS A 563 -29.53 -27.99 -27.52
C LYS A 563 -28.09 -27.49 -27.41
N ILE A 564 -27.57 -27.35 -26.18
CA ILE A 564 -26.17 -26.98 -25.93
C ILE A 564 -25.23 -28.08 -26.45
N LYS A 565 -25.53 -29.35 -26.13
CA LYS A 565 -24.74 -30.50 -26.61
C LYS A 565 -24.66 -30.56 -28.14
N ASN A 566 -25.78 -30.33 -28.83
CA ASN A 566 -25.82 -30.31 -30.29
C ASN A 566 -24.95 -29.18 -30.85
N TYR A 567 -25.03 -27.98 -30.29
CA TYR A 567 -24.17 -26.85 -30.69
C TYR A 567 -22.68 -27.16 -30.49
N LEU A 568 -22.30 -27.76 -29.34
CA LEU A 568 -20.93 -28.17 -29.06
C LEU A 568 -20.40 -29.30 -29.97
N ASN A 569 -21.30 -30.05 -30.63
CA ASN A 569 -20.93 -31.07 -31.61
C ASN A 569 -20.85 -30.54 -33.05
N GLU A 570 -21.41 -29.37 -33.36
CA GLU A 570 -21.31 -28.76 -34.69
C GLU A 570 -19.90 -28.19 -34.95
N ASN A 571 -19.26 -28.57 -36.06
CA ASN A 571 -17.93 -28.09 -36.51
C ASN A 571 -17.95 -26.65 -37.08
N LYS A 572 -18.75 -25.75 -36.50
CA LYS A 572 -18.73 -24.33 -36.87
C LYS A 572 -17.69 -23.59 -36.02
N ARG A 573 -16.75 -22.87 -36.67
CA ARG A 573 -15.87 -21.88 -36.01
C ARG A 573 -16.76 -20.74 -35.48
N GLY A 574 -17.07 -20.75 -34.19
CA GLY A 574 -17.73 -19.62 -33.54
C GLY A 574 -16.67 -18.59 -33.16
N TYR A 575 -16.60 -17.47 -33.87
CA TYR A 575 -15.79 -16.31 -33.50
C TYR A 575 -16.61 -15.40 -32.60
N THR A 576 -16.47 -15.57 -31.30
CA THR A 576 -16.97 -14.63 -30.27
C THR A 576 -16.09 -14.78 -29.02
N SER A 577 -14.81 -14.44 -29.14
CA SER A 577 -13.94 -14.34 -27.97
C SER A 577 -14.15 -12.99 -27.30
N ILE A 578 -14.93 -12.99 -26.22
CA ILE A 578 -14.92 -11.90 -25.23
C ILE A 578 -13.59 -11.94 -24.43
N ASP A 579 -13.01 -13.14 -24.31
CA ASP A 579 -11.70 -13.39 -23.70
C ASP A 579 -10.57 -13.24 -24.70
N VAL A 580 -10.22 -11.97 -24.95
CA VAL A 580 -9.12 -11.57 -25.82
C VAL A 580 -7.96 -11.02 -25.02
N VAL A 581 -6.75 -11.25 -25.52
CA VAL A 581 -5.52 -10.64 -25.03
C VAL A 581 -5.30 -9.37 -25.85
N PRO A 582 -5.38 -8.17 -25.24
CA PRO A 582 -5.24 -6.90 -25.95
C PRO A 582 -3.76 -6.63 -26.26
N ILE A 583 -3.26 -7.25 -27.33
CA ILE A 583 -1.91 -7.00 -27.87
C ILE A 583 -2.02 -6.24 -29.18
N SER A 584 -1.19 -5.21 -29.38
CA SER A 584 -1.18 -4.48 -30.65
C SER A 584 -0.58 -5.33 -31.77
N ALA A 585 -1.01 -5.06 -33.01
CA ALA A 585 -0.50 -5.73 -34.19
C ALA A 585 1.02 -5.50 -34.39
N GLU A 586 1.50 -4.31 -34.02
CA GLU A 586 2.89 -3.88 -34.13
C GLU A 586 3.79 -4.69 -33.19
N VAL A 587 3.43 -4.76 -31.90
CA VAL A 587 4.13 -5.55 -30.89
C VAL A 587 4.13 -7.03 -31.26
N LEU A 588 2.97 -7.53 -31.72
CA LEU A 588 2.86 -8.90 -32.19
C LEU A 588 3.78 -9.18 -33.40
N GLN A 589 3.95 -8.20 -34.28
CA GLN A 589 4.82 -8.31 -35.45
C GLN A 589 6.30 -8.36 -35.05
N GLU A 590 6.72 -7.59 -34.06
CA GLU A 590 8.07 -7.63 -33.50
C GLU A 590 8.37 -8.99 -32.87
N ILE A 591 7.50 -9.44 -31.96
CA ILE A 591 7.63 -10.75 -31.29
C ILE A 591 7.72 -11.88 -32.33
N TYR A 592 6.88 -11.81 -33.37
CA TYR A 592 6.90 -12.83 -34.42
C TYR A 592 8.21 -12.81 -35.23
N LYS A 593 8.75 -11.63 -35.57
CA LYS A 593 10.03 -11.50 -36.28
C LYS A 593 11.21 -12.05 -35.46
N GLU A 594 11.21 -11.83 -34.15
CA GLU A 594 12.28 -12.29 -33.26
C GLU A 594 12.21 -13.80 -32.95
N SER A 595 11.03 -14.40 -33.06
CA SER A 595 10.79 -15.78 -32.63
C SER A 595 11.38 -16.87 -33.55
N ASP A 596 11.87 -16.54 -34.75
CA ASP A 596 12.40 -17.46 -35.77
C ASP A 596 11.44 -18.62 -36.15
N ILE A 597 10.12 -18.42 -35.95
CA ILE A 597 9.08 -19.44 -36.19
C ILE A 597 8.52 -19.32 -37.62
N SER A 598 8.46 -20.42 -38.37
CA SER A 598 7.82 -20.42 -39.68
C SER A 598 6.27 -20.38 -39.60
N TYR A 599 5.66 -19.56 -40.45
CA TYR A 599 4.20 -19.44 -40.61
C TYR A 599 3.48 -20.79 -40.78
N LYS A 600 4.07 -21.72 -41.55
CA LYS A 600 3.51 -23.07 -41.75
C LYS A 600 3.37 -23.86 -40.44
N LYS A 601 4.28 -23.64 -39.48
CA LYS A 601 4.29 -24.33 -38.18
C LYS A 601 3.18 -23.81 -37.26
N LEU A 602 2.98 -22.49 -37.22
CA LEU A 602 1.88 -21.85 -36.49
C LEU A 602 0.51 -22.21 -37.07
N LYS A 603 0.37 -22.15 -38.40
CA LYS A 603 -0.89 -22.47 -39.10
C LYS A 603 -1.34 -23.93 -38.86
N LYS A 604 -0.41 -24.88 -38.81
CA LYS A 604 -0.71 -26.30 -38.52
C LYS A 604 -1.31 -26.52 -37.12
N ARG A 605 -1.03 -25.61 -36.18
CA ARG A 605 -1.55 -25.61 -34.80
C ARG A 605 -2.78 -24.72 -34.62
N GLY A 606 -3.30 -24.13 -35.69
CA GLY A 606 -4.52 -23.31 -35.66
C GLY A 606 -4.28 -21.82 -35.39
N VAL A 607 -3.03 -21.36 -35.36
CA VAL A 607 -2.70 -19.93 -35.20
C VAL A 607 -2.54 -19.29 -36.59
N GLU A 608 -3.57 -18.61 -37.07
CA GLU A 608 -3.53 -17.83 -38.30
C GLU A 608 -2.95 -16.43 -38.04
N ILE A 609 -1.63 -16.36 -37.81
CA ILE A 609 -0.92 -15.15 -37.34
C ILE A 609 -1.18 -13.90 -38.19
N GLN A 610 -1.47 -14.04 -39.49
CA GLN A 610 -1.79 -12.93 -40.38
C GLN A 610 -3.06 -12.17 -39.99
N ASN A 611 -4.07 -12.84 -39.44
CA ASN A 611 -5.31 -12.18 -39.02
C ASN A 611 -5.04 -11.27 -37.82
N TYR A 612 -4.19 -11.71 -36.90
CA TYR A 612 -3.82 -10.95 -35.71
C TYR A 612 -2.88 -9.78 -36.02
N LEU A 613 -1.97 -9.97 -37.00
CA LEU A 613 -1.14 -8.87 -37.54
C LEU A 613 -1.99 -7.81 -38.28
N ASN A 614 -3.19 -8.16 -38.74
CA ASN A 614 -4.13 -7.23 -39.35
C ASN A 614 -5.10 -6.60 -38.32
N GLY A 615 -4.87 -6.81 -37.02
CA GLY A 615 -5.61 -6.16 -35.95
C GLY A 615 -6.69 -7.03 -35.26
N GLU A 616 -6.86 -8.31 -35.62
CA GLU A 616 -7.65 -9.21 -34.77
C GLU A 616 -6.94 -9.47 -33.44
N MET A 617 -7.69 -9.55 -32.34
CA MET A 617 -7.10 -9.91 -31.04
C MET A 617 -7.13 -11.43 -30.84
N MET A 618 -6.03 -11.98 -30.34
CA MET A 618 -5.96 -13.40 -30.00
C MET A 618 -6.82 -13.71 -28.78
N SER A 619 -7.50 -14.85 -28.80
CA SER A 619 -8.05 -15.40 -27.55
C SER A 619 -6.92 -15.86 -26.64
N LYS A 620 -7.15 -15.96 -25.33
CA LYS A 620 -6.18 -16.53 -24.39
C LYS A 620 -5.64 -17.89 -24.84
N SER A 621 -6.52 -18.79 -25.30
CA SER A 621 -6.14 -20.14 -25.73
C SER A 621 -5.19 -20.11 -26.93
N ILE A 622 -5.46 -19.24 -27.91
CA ILE A 622 -4.60 -19.04 -29.08
C ILE A 622 -3.29 -18.37 -28.67
N PHE A 623 -3.35 -17.39 -27.76
CA PHE A 623 -2.19 -16.69 -27.22
C PHE A 623 -1.26 -17.63 -26.45
N ASN A 624 -1.80 -18.53 -25.63
CA ASN A 624 -1.01 -19.56 -24.93
C ASN A 624 -0.30 -20.50 -25.92
N ILE A 625 -1.01 -20.96 -26.97
CA ILE A 625 -0.42 -21.78 -28.02
C ILE A 625 0.70 -21.01 -28.75
N PHE A 626 0.51 -19.71 -28.99
CA PHE A 626 1.52 -18.84 -29.58
C PHE A 626 2.75 -18.71 -28.67
N CYS A 627 2.56 -18.43 -27.37
CA CYS A 627 3.63 -18.30 -26.37
C CYS A 627 4.44 -19.58 -26.18
N GLU A 628 3.86 -20.78 -26.29
CA GLU A 628 4.62 -22.04 -26.18
C GLU A 628 5.80 -22.11 -27.18
N TYR A 629 5.62 -21.54 -28.37
CA TYR A 629 6.60 -21.63 -29.45
C TYR A 629 7.63 -20.50 -29.47
N ILE A 630 7.40 -19.42 -28.73
CA ILE A 630 8.30 -18.26 -28.69
C ILE A 630 9.38 -18.49 -27.63
N ASN A 631 10.60 -18.05 -27.90
CA ASN A 631 11.74 -18.22 -26.99
C ASN A 631 11.89 -17.09 -25.97
N ASP A 632 10.79 -16.41 -25.64
CA ASP A 632 10.73 -15.33 -24.67
C ASP A 632 10.20 -15.85 -23.33
N LYS A 633 11.06 -15.79 -22.30
CA LYS A 633 10.73 -16.25 -20.94
C LYS A 633 9.73 -15.32 -20.23
N ASN A 634 9.74 -14.02 -20.53
CA ASN A 634 8.86 -13.04 -19.91
C ASN A 634 7.42 -13.19 -20.43
N LEU A 635 7.26 -13.33 -21.75
CA LEU A 635 5.96 -13.62 -22.38
C LEU A 635 5.37 -14.95 -21.92
N LYS A 636 6.21 -15.99 -21.79
CA LYS A 636 5.79 -17.27 -21.19
C LYS A 636 5.37 -17.09 -19.74
N SER A 637 6.17 -16.41 -18.92
CA SER A 637 5.83 -16.13 -17.52
C SER A 637 4.50 -15.37 -17.40
N PHE A 638 4.30 -14.34 -18.23
CA PHE A 638 3.06 -13.57 -18.27
C PHE A 638 1.84 -14.43 -18.62
N ALA A 639 1.95 -15.25 -19.68
CA ALA A 639 0.88 -16.15 -20.11
C ALA A 639 0.53 -17.20 -19.04
N PHE A 640 1.52 -17.79 -18.37
CA PHE A 640 1.32 -18.86 -17.41
C PHE A 640 0.97 -18.37 -15.99
N ASN A 641 1.48 -17.22 -15.55
CA ASN A 641 1.24 -16.69 -14.21
C ASN A 641 0.02 -15.75 -14.17
N HIS A 642 -0.03 -14.76 -15.07
CA HIS A 642 -1.04 -13.70 -15.02
C HIS A 642 -2.34 -14.13 -15.70
N LEU A 643 -2.32 -14.45 -17.00
CA LEU A 643 -3.52 -14.75 -17.80
C LEU A 643 -4.31 -16.00 -17.33
N ASN A 644 -3.72 -16.84 -16.47
CA ASN A 644 -4.42 -17.95 -15.83
C ASN A 644 -5.34 -17.52 -14.69
N SER A 645 -4.99 -16.46 -13.97
CA SER A 645 -5.74 -15.98 -12.80
C SER A 645 -6.64 -14.79 -13.13
N ILE A 646 -6.33 -14.05 -14.20
CA ILE A 646 -7.01 -12.81 -14.57
C ILE A 646 -7.66 -12.87 -15.97
N PHE A 647 -8.64 -11.99 -16.16
CA PHE A 647 -9.33 -11.70 -17.41
C PHE A 647 -9.19 -10.21 -17.69
N CYS A 648 -9.08 -9.82 -18.96
CA CYS A 648 -8.95 -8.44 -19.39
C CYS A 648 -10.32 -7.96 -19.88
N ASP A 649 -10.95 -7.05 -19.15
CA ASP A 649 -12.27 -6.54 -19.49
C ASP A 649 -12.19 -5.12 -20.04
N LYS A 650 -12.91 -4.86 -21.13
CA LYS A 650 -12.91 -3.57 -21.81
C LYS A 650 -13.86 -2.59 -21.14
N ILE A 651 -13.44 -1.37 -20.85
CA ILE A 651 -14.34 -0.31 -20.37
C ILE A 651 -15.20 0.18 -21.52
N ILE A 652 -16.53 0.21 -21.32
CA ILE A 652 -17.50 0.70 -22.31
C ILE A 652 -18.13 2.03 -21.94
N LYS A 653 -18.11 2.40 -20.65
CA LYS A 653 -18.71 3.65 -20.19
C LYS A 653 -18.02 4.17 -18.94
N ILE A 654 -17.78 5.47 -18.87
CA ILE A 654 -17.30 6.17 -17.68
C ILE A 654 -18.19 7.40 -17.44
N GLU A 655 -18.78 7.52 -16.25
CA GLU A 655 -19.62 8.66 -15.87
C GLU A 655 -19.10 9.31 -14.59
N LYS A 656 -18.83 10.62 -14.63
CA LYS A 656 -18.49 11.43 -13.45
C LYS A 656 -19.77 11.96 -12.82
N ILE A 657 -19.91 11.75 -11.51
CA ILE A 657 -21.09 12.11 -10.72
C ILE A 657 -20.63 13.04 -9.59
N GLU A 658 -21.06 14.30 -9.62
CA GLU A 658 -20.80 15.30 -8.58
C GLU A 658 -21.91 15.26 -7.53
N THR A 659 -21.67 14.55 -6.43
CA THR A 659 -22.62 14.40 -5.32
C THR A 659 -21.87 14.17 -4.01
N GLU A 660 -22.30 14.81 -2.91
CA GLU A 660 -21.82 14.46 -1.57
C GLU A 660 -22.31 13.05 -1.21
N LYS A 661 -21.38 12.09 -1.07
CA LYS A 661 -21.67 10.69 -0.72
C LYS A 661 -20.64 10.18 0.29
N ASP A 662 -21.10 9.32 1.20
CA ASP A 662 -20.20 8.52 2.05
C ASP A 662 -19.37 7.58 1.16
N VAL A 663 -18.10 7.39 1.51
CA VAL A 663 -17.19 6.44 0.85
C VAL A 663 -16.51 5.56 1.89
N TYR A 664 -16.10 4.36 1.49
CA TYR A 664 -15.55 3.35 2.39
C TYR A 664 -14.29 2.74 1.79
N ASP A 665 -13.40 2.21 2.62
CA ASP A 665 -12.23 1.44 2.16
C ASP A 665 -11.89 0.29 3.11
N LEU A 666 -11.13 -0.69 2.61
CA LEU A 666 -10.60 -1.83 3.36
C LEU A 666 -9.08 -1.77 3.40
N GLU A 667 -8.51 -1.85 4.59
CA GLU A 667 -7.06 -1.97 4.74
C GLU A 667 -6.63 -3.44 4.59
N VAL A 668 -5.83 -3.70 3.57
CA VAL A 668 -5.24 -5.02 3.27
C VAL A 668 -3.71 -4.87 3.26
N PRO A 669 -3.01 -5.30 4.31
CA PRO A 669 -1.58 -5.03 4.48
C PRO A 669 -0.72 -5.58 3.34
N TYR A 670 -0.88 -6.87 3.02
CA TYR A 670 0.05 -7.53 2.10
C TYR A 670 -0.09 -7.14 0.62
N SER A 671 -1.32 -6.96 0.15
CA SER A 671 -1.59 -6.76 -1.28
C SER A 671 -1.91 -5.33 -1.64
N HIS A 672 -2.21 -4.50 -0.64
CA HIS A 672 -2.75 -3.16 -0.80
C HIS A 672 -3.91 -3.08 -1.79
N ASN A 673 -4.62 -4.20 -2.00
CA ASN A 673 -5.73 -4.30 -2.93
C ASN A 673 -6.77 -5.35 -2.52
N PHE A 674 -8.02 -5.23 -3.00
CA PHE A 674 -9.09 -6.19 -2.75
C PHE A 674 -10.04 -6.40 -3.94
N VAL A 675 -10.76 -7.52 -3.95
CA VAL A 675 -11.75 -7.89 -4.96
C VAL A 675 -13.17 -7.51 -4.51
N GLY A 676 -13.87 -6.70 -5.30
CA GLY A 676 -15.27 -6.32 -5.07
C GLY A 676 -15.97 -5.82 -6.35
N GLY A 677 -17.20 -5.30 -6.22
CA GLY A 677 -18.03 -4.84 -7.34
C GLY A 677 -19.20 -5.77 -7.68
N THR A 678 -20.25 -5.25 -8.34
CA THR A 678 -21.46 -6.04 -8.71
C THR A 678 -21.14 -7.18 -9.66
N SER A 679 -20.05 -7.05 -10.40
CA SER A 679 -19.24 -8.17 -10.82
C SER A 679 -17.79 -7.92 -10.39
N PRO A 680 -16.99 -8.97 -10.11
CA PRO A 680 -15.68 -8.84 -9.48
C PRO A 680 -14.67 -7.95 -10.24
N MET A 681 -14.04 -7.01 -9.53
CA MET A 681 -13.02 -6.02 -9.93
C MET A 681 -11.97 -5.85 -8.81
N ILE A 682 -10.78 -5.28 -9.10
CA ILE A 682 -9.65 -5.11 -8.14
C ILE A 682 -9.42 -3.60 -7.82
N PHE A 683 -9.22 -3.26 -6.53
CA PHE A 683 -9.14 -1.88 -5.96
C PHE A 683 -7.83 -1.67 -5.12
N HIS A 684 -7.11 -0.52 -5.08
CA HIS A 684 -5.68 -0.37 -4.58
C HIS A 684 -5.34 0.77 -3.53
N ASN A 685 -4.22 0.72 -2.74
CA ASN A 685 -3.70 1.70 -1.68
C ASN A 685 -2.22 2.30 -1.89
N THR A 686 -1.58 3.18 -1.06
CA THR A 686 -0.33 4.04 -1.40
C THR A 686 0.91 4.00 -0.44
N VAL A 687 2.16 4.38 -0.90
CA VAL A 687 3.55 4.13 -0.35
C VAL A 687 4.64 5.27 -0.58
N ILE A 688 4.79 6.37 0.18
CA ILE A 688 5.86 7.41 -0.07
C ILE A 688 7.13 7.27 0.80
N GLN A 689 7.01 7.08 2.12
CA GLN A 689 8.17 7.15 3.02
C GLN A 689 9.18 5.99 2.83
N HIS A 690 8.72 4.83 2.33
CA HIS A 690 9.58 3.68 2.08
C HIS A 690 10.67 3.99 1.05
N GLN A 691 10.41 4.88 0.08
CA GLN A 691 11.40 5.23 -0.95
C GLN A 691 12.59 6.01 -0.37
N LEU A 692 12.35 6.91 0.60
CA LEU A 692 13.41 7.69 1.24
C LEU A 692 14.33 6.80 2.10
N ALA A 693 13.76 5.83 2.82
CA ALA A 693 14.54 4.86 3.59
C ALA A 693 15.45 4.00 2.67
N LYS A 694 14.92 3.63 1.51
CA LYS A 694 15.54 2.68 0.58
C LYS A 694 16.66 3.28 -0.27
N TRP A 695 16.51 4.52 -0.72
CA TRP A 695 17.39 5.13 -1.71
C TRP A 695 18.28 6.26 -1.19
N SER A 696 18.14 6.64 0.09
CA SER A 696 19.03 7.61 0.71
C SER A 696 20.49 7.12 0.69
N ASP A 697 21.41 8.03 0.38
CA ASP A 697 22.86 7.75 0.33
C ASP A 697 23.55 7.80 1.71
N ALA A 698 22.75 7.76 2.79
CA ALA A 698 23.21 7.64 4.17
C ALA A 698 23.82 6.26 4.44
N ASP A 699 24.76 6.20 5.38
CA ASP A 699 25.42 4.95 5.79
C ASP A 699 24.55 4.15 6.75
N VAL A 700 23.82 4.82 7.64
CA VAL A 700 22.90 4.19 8.60
C VAL A 700 21.53 4.85 8.55
N VAL A 701 20.47 4.03 8.57
CA VAL A 701 19.07 4.47 8.62
C VAL A 701 18.50 4.15 10.00
N VAL A 702 17.95 5.13 10.69
CA VAL A 702 17.19 4.92 11.94
C VAL A 702 15.73 5.26 11.65
N TYR A 703 14.85 4.29 11.69
CA TYR A 703 13.42 4.50 11.44
C TYR A 703 12.64 4.36 12.74
N VAL A 704 11.87 5.40 13.08
CA VAL A 704 11.06 5.49 14.29
C VAL A 704 9.58 5.53 13.91
N GLY A 705 8.90 4.40 14.06
CA GLY A 705 7.45 4.29 13.97
C GLY A 705 6.77 4.71 15.26
N CYS A 706 6.51 6.00 15.42
CA CYS A 706 5.84 6.62 16.55
C CYS A 706 4.33 6.75 16.33
N GLY A 707 3.56 5.87 16.97
CA GLY A 707 2.11 5.93 17.02
C GLY A 707 1.40 5.51 15.74
N GLU A 708 2.12 4.86 14.82
CA GLU A 708 1.61 4.38 13.53
C GLU A 708 0.94 3.00 13.61
N ARG A 709 0.38 2.53 12.49
CA ARG A 709 -0.34 1.26 12.47
C ARG A 709 0.68 0.12 12.59
N GLY A 710 0.35 -0.89 13.40
CA GLY A 710 1.21 -2.07 13.55
C GLY A 710 1.44 -2.82 12.24
N ASN A 711 0.51 -2.71 11.28
CA ASN A 711 0.65 -3.27 9.94
C ASN A 711 1.71 -2.54 9.12
N GLU A 712 1.74 -1.21 9.13
CA GLU A 712 2.77 -0.41 8.42
C GLU A 712 4.16 -0.79 8.93
N MET A 713 4.30 -0.93 10.26
CA MET A 713 5.54 -1.44 10.86
C MET A 713 5.86 -2.87 10.44
N THR A 714 4.85 -3.73 10.29
CA THR A 714 5.03 -5.12 9.84
C THR A 714 5.45 -5.19 8.37
N ASP A 715 4.90 -4.32 7.52
CA ASP A 715 5.24 -4.25 6.10
C ASP A 715 6.71 -3.82 5.94
N VAL A 716 7.15 -2.81 6.70
CA VAL A 716 8.58 -2.43 6.78
C VAL A 716 9.46 -3.62 7.20
N LEU A 717 9.01 -4.41 8.18
CA LEU A 717 9.74 -5.58 8.67
C LEU A 717 9.85 -6.72 7.65
N ILE A 718 8.87 -6.88 6.78
CA ILE A 718 8.86 -7.91 5.73
C ILE A 718 9.64 -7.44 4.50
N GLU A 719 9.48 -6.18 4.10
CA GLU A 719 10.11 -5.63 2.91
C GLU A 719 11.62 -5.42 3.10
N PHE A 720 12.05 -4.79 4.19
CA PHE A 720 13.46 -4.34 4.33
C PHE A 720 14.51 -5.48 4.28
N PRO A 721 14.22 -6.71 4.74
CA PRO A 721 15.11 -7.85 4.52
C PRO A 721 15.17 -8.35 3.08
N GLU A 722 14.09 -8.22 2.29
CA GLU A 722 14.05 -8.63 0.88
C GLU A 722 14.67 -7.60 -0.06
N LEU A 723 14.65 -6.33 0.36
CA LEU A 723 15.15 -5.21 -0.41
C LEU A 723 16.68 -5.12 -0.34
N THR A 724 17.33 -5.18 -1.49
CA THR A 724 18.77 -5.00 -1.63
C THR A 724 19.12 -3.52 -1.74
N ASP A 725 20.07 -3.07 -0.91
CA ASP A 725 20.69 -1.76 -1.02
C ASP A 725 21.52 -1.68 -2.33
N PRO A 726 21.27 -0.69 -3.20
CA PRO A 726 22.00 -0.50 -4.45
C PRO A 726 23.49 -0.19 -4.27
N LYS A 727 23.88 0.44 -3.14
CA LYS A 727 25.26 0.84 -2.85
C LYS A 727 26.10 -0.36 -2.42
N THR A 728 25.52 -1.26 -1.63
CA THR A 728 26.25 -2.36 -0.98
C THR A 728 25.92 -3.73 -1.56
N GLY A 729 24.80 -3.88 -2.27
CA GLY A 729 24.30 -5.16 -2.78
C GLY A 729 23.80 -6.10 -1.67
N LYS A 730 23.64 -5.60 -0.44
CA LYS A 730 23.23 -6.35 0.75
C LYS A 730 21.82 -5.95 1.18
N PRO A 731 21.12 -6.75 2.01
CA PRO A 731 19.80 -6.37 2.53
C PRO A 731 19.81 -5.01 3.23
N LEU A 732 18.77 -4.19 3.01
CA LEU A 732 18.63 -2.86 3.62
C LEU A 732 18.60 -2.94 5.16
N MET A 733 18.11 -4.05 5.71
CA MET A 733 18.13 -4.30 7.15
C MET A 733 19.55 -4.29 7.75
N GLU A 734 20.60 -4.63 6.99
CA GLU A 734 21.99 -4.65 7.48
C GLU A 734 22.61 -3.27 7.74
N ARG A 735 21.87 -2.20 7.48
CA ARG A 735 22.25 -0.81 7.81
C ARG A 735 21.15 -0.04 8.51
N THR A 736 20.10 -0.72 8.97
CA THR A 736 18.91 -0.10 9.51
C THR A 736 18.69 -0.49 10.98
N VAL A 737 18.28 0.48 11.80
CA VAL A 737 17.75 0.26 13.15
C VAL A 737 16.28 0.66 13.16
N LEU A 738 15.40 -0.24 13.61
CA LEU A 738 13.96 -0.02 13.63
C LEU A 738 13.47 0.13 15.07
N ILE A 739 12.74 1.21 15.34
CA ILE A 739 12.07 1.46 16.61
C ILE A 739 10.58 1.54 16.34
N ALA A 740 9.82 0.63 16.95
CA ALA A 740 8.39 0.49 16.75
C ALA A 740 7.64 0.78 18.05
N ASN A 741 6.85 1.84 18.05
CA ASN A 741 5.88 2.11 19.09
C ASN A 741 4.50 2.35 18.47
N THR A 742 3.76 1.28 18.23
CA THR A 742 2.49 1.32 17.49
C THR A 742 1.40 2.13 18.21
N SER A 743 0.35 2.52 17.49
CA SER A 743 -0.77 3.31 18.02
C SER A 743 -1.44 2.71 19.27
N ASN A 744 -1.47 1.37 19.40
CA ASN A 744 -2.02 0.64 20.53
C ASN A 744 -1.03 0.39 21.68
N MET A 745 0.26 0.72 21.52
CA MET A 745 1.24 0.71 22.59
C MET A 745 1.08 1.95 23.51
N PRO A 746 1.64 1.92 24.73
CA PRO A 746 1.50 3.00 25.69
C PRO A 746 1.86 4.38 25.11
N VAL A 747 0.98 5.36 25.37
CA VAL A 747 1.11 6.72 24.81
C VAL A 747 2.41 7.39 25.25
N ALA A 748 2.79 7.21 26.52
CA ALA A 748 4.03 7.75 27.06
C ALA A 748 5.30 7.20 26.37
N ALA A 749 5.25 5.96 25.87
CA ALA A 749 6.37 5.33 25.16
C ALA A 749 6.58 5.91 23.74
N ARG A 750 5.59 6.63 23.19
CA ARG A 750 5.75 7.39 21.93
C ARG A 750 6.83 8.45 22.06
N GLU A 751 6.79 9.24 23.14
CA GLU A 751 7.82 10.23 23.42
C GLU A 751 9.20 9.59 23.61
N ALA A 752 9.26 8.48 24.37
CA ALA A 752 10.50 7.74 24.58
C ALA A 752 11.08 7.21 23.26
N SER A 753 10.23 6.75 22.32
CA SER A 753 10.67 6.19 21.03
C SER A 753 11.43 7.21 20.18
N VAL A 754 10.96 8.46 20.16
CA VAL A 754 11.57 9.56 19.40
C VAL A 754 12.94 9.92 19.98
N TYR A 755 13.05 10.03 21.30
CA TYR A 755 14.31 10.32 21.99
C TYR A 755 15.31 9.16 21.92
N THR A 756 14.84 7.92 21.98
CA THR A 756 15.63 6.70 21.81
C THR A 756 16.25 6.68 20.41
N GLY A 757 15.44 6.86 19.37
CA GLY A 757 15.90 6.86 17.99
C GLY A 757 16.94 7.91 17.68
N ILE A 758 16.73 9.16 18.14
CA ILE A 758 17.70 10.22 17.87
C ILE A 758 19.01 10.02 18.63
N THR A 759 18.97 9.40 19.82
CA THR A 759 20.18 9.10 20.59
C THR A 759 21.01 7.99 19.95
N ILE A 760 20.36 6.96 19.39
CA ILE A 760 21.02 5.93 18.59
C ILE A 760 21.60 6.55 17.31
N ALA A 761 20.86 7.46 16.66
CA ALA A 761 21.34 8.13 15.45
C ALA A 761 22.57 9.03 15.74
N GLU A 762 22.60 9.73 16.86
CA GLU A 762 23.76 10.49 17.33
C GLU A 762 24.96 9.59 17.64
N PHE A 763 24.74 8.39 18.16
CA PHE A 763 25.81 7.44 18.44
C PHE A 763 26.55 7.03 17.17
N PHE A 764 25.81 6.71 16.09
CA PHE A 764 26.42 6.41 14.79
C PHE A 764 27.05 7.66 14.14
N ARG A 765 26.44 8.84 14.31
CA ARG A 765 27.04 10.11 13.89
C ARG A 765 28.40 10.34 14.55
N ASP A 766 28.54 10.06 15.84
CA ASP A 766 29.80 10.25 16.58
C ASP A 766 30.94 9.32 16.09
N MET A 767 30.60 8.22 15.40
CA MET A 767 31.56 7.36 14.70
C MET A 767 32.03 7.94 13.36
N GLY A 768 31.46 9.06 12.92
CA GLY A 768 31.74 9.68 11.63
C GLY A 768 30.86 9.18 10.49
N TYR A 769 29.75 8.50 10.78
CA TYR A 769 28.79 8.07 9.76
C TYR A 769 27.84 9.19 9.34
N SER A 770 27.33 9.09 8.11
CA SER A 770 26.15 9.83 7.69
C SER A 770 24.90 9.04 8.05
N VAL A 771 24.08 9.59 8.95
CA VAL A 771 22.89 8.93 9.49
C VAL A 771 21.65 9.69 9.09
N VAL A 772 20.61 8.97 8.68
CA VAL A 772 19.27 9.53 8.48
C VAL A 772 18.31 8.97 9.51
N LEU A 773 17.59 9.86 10.20
CA LEU A 773 16.50 9.51 11.10
C LEU A 773 15.16 9.85 10.45
N LEU A 774 14.31 8.85 10.32
CA LEU A 774 12.93 8.97 9.84
C LEU A 774 11.98 8.86 11.03
N ALA A 775 11.22 9.92 11.31
CA ALA A 775 10.25 9.95 12.41
C ALA A 775 8.82 9.95 11.86
N ASP A 776 8.15 8.81 11.95
CA ASP A 776 6.80 8.58 11.42
C ASP A 776 5.84 8.19 12.56
N SER A 777 4.97 9.05 13.08
CA SER A 777 4.84 10.48 12.79
C SER A 777 5.08 11.35 14.03
N THR A 778 5.64 12.54 13.81
CA THR A 778 5.87 13.51 14.89
C THR A 778 4.57 14.12 15.42
N SER A 779 3.47 14.04 14.65
CA SER A 779 2.13 14.42 15.13
C SER A 779 1.65 13.53 16.27
N ARG A 780 1.86 12.21 16.19
CA ARG A 780 1.46 11.29 17.27
C ARG A 780 2.30 11.46 18.53
N TRP A 781 3.54 11.91 18.38
CA TRP A 781 4.38 12.35 19.50
C TRP A 781 3.81 13.62 20.15
N ALA A 782 3.42 14.62 19.36
CA ALA A 782 2.77 15.83 19.88
C ALA A 782 1.44 15.56 20.58
N GLU A 783 0.62 14.64 20.04
CA GLU A 783 -0.60 14.17 20.70
C GLU A 783 -0.32 13.49 22.05
N ALA A 784 0.77 12.73 22.15
CA ALA A 784 1.19 12.12 23.41
C ALA A 784 1.54 13.20 24.45
N MET A 785 2.27 14.24 24.05
CA MET A 785 2.58 15.38 24.90
C MET A 785 1.30 16.12 25.34
N ARG A 786 0.33 16.29 24.43
CA ARG A 786 -1.00 16.85 24.75
C ARG A 786 -1.75 16.03 25.80
N GLU A 787 -1.74 14.71 25.66
CA GLU A 787 -2.40 13.83 26.63
C GLU A 787 -1.72 13.92 28.01
N ILE A 788 -0.39 13.88 28.06
CA ILE A 788 0.37 13.97 29.32
C ILE A 788 0.13 15.31 30.01
N SER A 789 0.20 16.41 29.26
CA SER A 789 -0.06 17.77 29.77
C SER A 789 -1.47 17.90 30.34
N GLY A 790 -2.48 17.35 29.66
CA GLY A 790 -3.85 17.30 30.16
C GLY A 790 -4.01 16.49 31.45
N ARG A 791 -3.23 15.41 31.63
CA ARG A 791 -3.24 14.60 32.87
C ARG A 791 -2.53 15.29 34.04
N LEU A 792 -1.52 16.10 33.74
CA LEU A 792 -0.85 16.95 34.72
C LEU A 792 -1.67 18.18 35.13
N GLU A 793 -2.81 18.41 34.47
CA GLU A 793 -3.66 19.59 34.68
C GLU A 793 -2.90 20.90 34.38
N GLU A 794 -1.96 20.86 33.44
CA GLU A 794 -1.29 22.05 32.92
C GLU A 794 -2.26 22.90 32.10
N MET A 795 -2.00 24.21 32.02
CA MET A 795 -2.81 25.09 31.17
C MET A 795 -2.54 24.76 29.68
N PRO A 796 -3.57 24.40 28.90
CA PRO A 796 -3.41 24.10 27.49
C PRO A 796 -3.09 25.38 26.70
N GLY A 797 -2.24 25.25 25.70
CA GLY A 797 -2.04 26.23 24.64
C GLY A 797 -3.04 26.04 23.48
N GLU A 798 -2.59 26.36 22.27
CA GLU A 798 -3.39 26.22 21.04
C GLU A 798 -3.81 24.76 20.81
N GLU A 799 -5.07 24.54 20.44
CA GLU A 799 -5.67 23.21 20.18
C GLU A 799 -5.46 22.15 21.28
N GLY A 800 -5.23 22.60 22.52
CA GLY A 800 -5.01 21.73 23.67
C GLY A 800 -3.57 21.29 23.89
N TYR A 801 -2.63 21.59 22.97
CA TYR A 801 -1.23 21.21 23.12
C TYR A 801 -0.54 21.96 24.28
N PRO A 802 0.52 21.40 24.90
CA PRO A 802 1.26 22.11 25.94
C PRO A 802 1.94 23.37 25.39
N ALA A 803 2.09 24.39 26.24
CA ALA A 803 2.79 25.63 25.89
C ALA A 803 4.27 25.41 25.47
N TYR A 804 4.87 24.29 25.88
CA TYR A 804 6.25 23.91 25.53
C TYR A 804 6.37 23.05 24.25
N LEU A 805 5.29 22.84 23.49
CA LEU A 805 5.35 22.06 22.23
C LEU A 805 6.43 22.59 21.29
N GLY A 806 6.46 23.92 21.06
CA GLY A 806 7.43 24.54 20.15
C GLY A 806 8.87 24.34 20.59
N THR A 807 9.18 24.47 21.89
CA THR A 807 10.54 24.27 22.42
C THR A 807 10.95 22.81 22.37
N ARG A 808 10.03 21.86 22.61
CA ARG A 808 10.31 20.42 22.47
C ARG A 808 10.60 20.01 21.03
N VAL A 809 9.78 20.46 20.09
CA VAL A 809 10.02 20.24 18.66
C VAL A 809 11.36 20.86 18.23
N ALA A 810 11.64 22.10 18.66
CA ALA A 810 12.90 22.78 18.35
C ALA A 810 14.13 22.02 18.87
N SER A 811 14.13 21.65 20.15
CA SER A 811 15.22 20.89 20.76
C SER A 811 15.44 19.52 20.11
N PHE A 812 14.39 18.89 19.59
CA PHE A 812 14.52 17.65 18.83
C PHE A 812 15.23 17.87 17.48
N TYR A 813 14.75 18.81 16.66
CA TYR A 813 15.36 19.06 15.35
C TYR A 813 16.76 19.70 15.44
N GLU A 814 17.08 20.45 16.50
CA GLU A 814 18.42 21.03 16.71
C GLU A 814 19.51 19.99 17.02
N ARG A 815 19.13 18.79 17.45
CA ARG A 815 20.08 17.67 17.60
C ARG A 815 20.60 17.17 16.24
N ALA A 816 19.87 17.44 15.16
CA ALA A 816 20.33 17.20 13.79
C ALA A 816 21.44 18.19 13.41
N GLY A 817 22.33 17.77 12.52
CA GLY A 817 23.45 18.60 12.09
C GLY A 817 24.63 17.81 11.56
N ARG A 818 25.48 18.50 10.78
CA ARG A 818 26.85 18.07 10.54
C ARG A 818 27.71 18.58 11.68
N VAL A 819 28.54 17.71 12.26
CA VAL A 819 29.34 18.03 13.43
C VAL A 819 30.76 17.50 13.29
N LYS A 820 31.72 18.21 13.88
CA LYS A 820 33.01 17.64 14.22
C LYS A 820 32.87 16.87 15.52
N CYS A 821 33.14 15.58 15.48
CA CYS A 821 32.99 14.69 16.62
C CYS A 821 34.05 15.00 17.70
N LEU A 822 33.72 14.78 18.97
CA LEU A 822 34.69 14.84 20.06
C LEU A 822 35.72 13.73 19.87
N SER A 823 36.89 14.10 19.38
CA SER A 823 37.93 13.15 19.01
C SER A 823 39.24 13.86 18.72
N SER A 824 40.36 13.15 18.82
CA SER A 824 41.68 13.66 18.44
C SER A 824 41.83 13.85 16.93
N ASP A 825 41.16 13.02 16.14
CA ASP A 825 41.17 13.07 14.66
C ASP A 825 40.20 14.11 14.07
N LYS A 826 39.37 14.75 14.91
CA LYS A 826 38.37 15.77 14.52
C LYS A 826 37.49 15.33 13.34
N ARG A 827 37.16 14.04 13.29
CA ARG A 827 36.34 13.47 12.22
C ARG A 827 34.96 14.11 12.16
N GLU A 828 34.38 14.09 10.97
CA GLU A 828 33.06 14.65 10.71
C GLU A 828 32.00 13.55 10.72
N GLY A 829 30.84 13.85 11.29
CA GLY A 829 29.65 13.01 11.22
C GLY A 829 28.44 13.87 10.90
N SER A 830 27.38 13.28 10.35
CA SER A 830 26.16 14.02 10.02
C SER A 830 24.91 13.26 10.43
N LEU A 831 23.97 13.95 11.06
CA LEU A 831 22.65 13.43 11.38
C LEU A 831 21.58 14.25 10.66
N THR A 832 20.94 13.66 9.67
CA THR A 832 19.80 14.23 8.95
C THR A 832 18.50 13.75 9.59
N VAL A 833 17.55 14.65 9.87
CA VAL A 833 16.25 14.30 10.45
C VAL A 833 15.13 14.64 9.48
N ILE A 834 14.27 13.66 9.18
CA ILE A 834 13.07 13.82 8.37
C ILE A 834 11.86 13.43 9.22
N GLY A 835 11.00 14.40 9.52
CA GLY A 835 9.77 14.16 10.28
C GLY A 835 8.53 14.16 9.39
N ALA A 836 7.70 13.13 9.53
CA ALA A 836 6.37 13.11 8.94
C ALA A 836 5.38 13.80 9.88
N VAL A 837 4.64 14.77 9.34
CA VAL A 837 3.60 15.49 10.07
C VAL A 837 2.26 15.17 9.42
N SER A 838 1.28 14.78 10.22
CA SER A 838 -0.04 14.40 9.72
C SER A 838 -1.09 15.34 10.31
N PRO A 839 -1.22 16.57 9.77
CA PRO A 839 -2.20 17.51 10.26
C PRO A 839 -3.62 17.00 10.03
N PRO A 840 -4.56 17.23 10.95
CA PRO A 840 -5.97 16.92 10.74
C PRO A 840 -6.48 17.58 9.45
N GLY A 841 -7.03 16.78 8.52
CA GLY A 841 -7.59 17.29 7.27
C GLY A 841 -6.59 17.94 6.30
N GLY A 842 -5.28 17.81 6.53
CA GLY A 842 -4.26 18.47 5.71
C GLY A 842 -4.05 19.96 6.02
N ASP A 843 -4.55 20.46 7.15
CA ASP A 843 -4.44 21.87 7.52
C ASP A 843 -3.00 22.24 7.95
N LEU A 844 -2.34 23.06 7.15
CA LEU A 844 -0.99 23.53 7.45
C LEU A 844 -0.93 24.52 8.63
N SER A 845 -2.07 25.04 9.09
CA SER A 845 -2.14 25.94 10.25
C SER A 845 -2.10 25.20 11.60
N ASP A 846 -2.15 23.86 11.60
CA ASP A 846 -2.03 23.04 12.80
C ASP A 846 -0.77 23.42 13.63
N PRO A 847 -0.87 23.49 14.97
CA PRO A 847 0.23 23.92 15.83
C PRO A 847 1.51 23.06 15.69
N VAL A 848 1.39 21.76 15.39
CA VAL A 848 2.52 20.86 15.20
C VAL A 848 3.22 21.16 13.89
N VAL A 849 2.46 21.41 12.81
CA VAL A 849 3.02 21.84 11.52
C VAL A 849 3.74 23.17 11.69
N GLN A 850 3.10 24.16 12.30
CA GLN A 850 3.69 25.49 12.52
C GLN A 850 4.93 25.45 13.42
N ALA A 851 4.91 24.67 14.51
CA ALA A 851 6.07 24.47 15.36
C ALA A 851 7.24 23.82 14.61
N THR A 852 6.94 22.85 13.75
CA THR A 852 7.95 22.16 12.93
C THR A 852 8.54 23.09 11.88
N LEU A 853 7.69 23.82 11.14
CA LEU A 853 8.07 24.77 10.09
C LEU A 853 8.99 25.89 10.56
N ARG A 854 8.89 26.31 11.84
CA ARG A 854 9.77 27.33 12.43
C ARG A 854 11.22 26.87 12.59
N VAL A 855 11.47 25.56 12.58
CA VAL A 855 12.77 24.98 12.93
C VAL A 855 13.39 24.25 11.74
N VAL A 856 12.58 23.53 10.96
CA VAL A 856 13.07 22.82 9.78
C VAL A 856 13.42 23.78 8.66
N LYS A 857 14.43 23.43 7.87
CA LYS A 857 14.88 24.24 6.73
C LYS A 857 14.32 23.76 5.39
N VAL A 858 13.74 22.56 5.37
CA VAL A 858 13.14 21.96 4.18
C VAL A 858 11.70 21.57 4.47
N PHE A 859 10.84 21.88 3.51
CA PHE A 859 9.42 21.59 3.55
C PHE A 859 8.98 20.94 2.26
N TRP A 860 8.54 19.68 2.34
CA TRP A 860 7.99 18.94 1.21
C TRP A 860 6.49 18.79 1.36
N SER A 861 5.75 19.76 0.82
CA SER A 861 4.29 19.81 0.90
C SER A 861 3.67 18.71 0.04
N LEU A 862 3.12 17.65 0.67
CA LEU A 862 2.38 16.64 -0.06
C LEU A 862 0.95 17.11 -0.31
N GLU A 863 0.58 17.21 -1.58
CA GLU A 863 -0.77 17.60 -1.97
C GLU A 863 -1.58 16.44 -2.51
N ALA A 864 -2.78 16.31 -1.94
CA ALA A 864 -3.76 15.36 -2.43
C ALA A 864 -4.05 15.58 -3.92
N LYS A 865 -4.15 16.83 -4.41
CA LYS A 865 -4.43 17.13 -5.83
C LYS A 865 -3.41 16.54 -6.81
N LEU A 866 -2.13 16.49 -6.43
CA LEU A 866 -1.05 15.93 -7.25
C LEU A 866 -1.06 14.40 -7.18
N ALA A 867 -1.20 13.84 -5.97
CA ALA A 867 -1.40 12.40 -5.80
C ALA A 867 -2.61 11.92 -6.61
N TYR A 868 -3.69 12.71 -6.57
CA TYR A 868 -4.92 12.53 -7.32
C TYR A 868 -4.74 12.64 -8.82
N ALA A 869 -3.70 13.28 -9.33
CA ALA A 869 -3.40 13.43 -10.75
C ALA A 869 -2.36 12.43 -11.25
N ARG A 870 -2.02 11.42 -10.43
CA ARG A 870 -0.87 10.53 -10.60
C ARG A 870 0.46 11.24 -10.77
N HIS A 871 0.58 12.46 -10.30
CA HIS A 871 1.86 13.12 -10.25
C HIS A 871 2.58 12.64 -8.99
N PHE A 872 3.40 11.59 -9.11
CA PHE A 872 4.21 11.05 -8.02
C PHE A 872 5.69 11.37 -8.22
N PRO A 873 6.46 11.73 -7.18
CA PRO A 873 6.01 12.05 -5.83
C PRO A 873 5.02 13.22 -5.80
N ALA A 874 4.04 13.17 -4.88
CA ALA A 874 2.94 14.13 -4.80
C ALA A 874 3.34 15.45 -4.11
N ILE A 875 4.57 15.91 -4.38
CA ILE A 875 5.14 17.11 -3.78
C ILE A 875 4.74 18.30 -4.64
N ASN A 876 4.09 19.29 -4.04
CA ASN A 876 3.78 20.53 -4.75
C ASN A 876 5.02 21.39 -4.87
N TRP A 877 5.42 21.68 -6.12
CA TRP A 877 6.66 22.41 -6.43
C TRP A 877 6.58 23.93 -6.21
N LEU A 878 5.40 24.50 -6.02
CA LEU A 878 5.23 25.94 -5.72
C LEU A 878 5.16 26.20 -4.21
N THR A 879 4.62 25.26 -3.43
CA THR A 879 4.49 25.40 -1.97
C THR A 879 5.65 24.79 -1.20
N SER A 880 6.32 23.79 -1.76
CA SER A 880 7.53 23.21 -1.17
C SER A 880 8.71 24.16 -1.30
N TYR A 881 9.66 24.06 -0.37
CA TYR A 881 10.87 24.87 -0.41
C TYR A 881 12.04 24.17 0.30
N SER A 882 13.25 24.57 -0.08
CA SER A 882 14.47 24.23 0.65
C SER A 882 15.31 25.49 0.85
N LEU A 883 15.65 25.77 2.11
CA LEU A 883 16.58 26.84 2.48
C LEU A 883 18.05 26.42 2.33
N TYR A 884 18.33 25.15 1.97
CA TYR A 884 19.71 24.68 1.74
C TYR A 884 20.22 24.97 0.34
N THR A 885 19.36 25.34 -0.61
CA THR A 885 19.72 25.55 -2.02
C THR A 885 20.91 26.50 -2.19
N GLU A 886 20.94 27.62 -1.45
CA GLU A 886 22.04 28.58 -1.49
C GLU A 886 23.35 28.00 -0.91
N THR A 887 23.26 27.24 0.18
CA THR A 887 24.43 26.64 0.83
C THR A 887 25.02 25.51 -0.01
N LEU A 888 24.19 24.81 -0.79
CA LEU A 888 24.59 23.69 -1.64
C LEU A 888 25.02 24.12 -3.05
N GLU A 889 24.82 25.38 -3.43
CA GLU A 889 25.13 25.90 -4.78
C GLU A 889 26.61 25.68 -5.15
N GLU A 890 27.53 25.89 -4.20
CA GLU A 890 28.97 25.66 -4.40
C GLU A 890 29.27 24.17 -4.66
N TYR A 891 28.65 23.27 -3.89
CA TYR A 891 28.82 21.83 -4.05
C TYR A 891 28.32 21.36 -5.42
N PHE A 892 27.10 21.75 -5.79
CA PHE A 892 26.52 21.37 -7.08
C PHE A 892 27.31 21.93 -8.26
N SER A 893 27.83 23.16 -8.14
CA SER A 893 28.66 23.77 -9.18
C SER A 893 29.97 23.01 -9.40
N LYS A 894 30.59 22.51 -8.32
CA LYS A 894 31.86 21.82 -8.36
C LYS A 894 31.75 20.34 -8.75
N GLU A 895 30.78 19.61 -8.18
CA GLU A 895 30.66 18.16 -8.33
C GLU A 895 29.69 17.72 -9.44
N VAL A 896 28.73 18.57 -9.82
CA VAL A 896 27.74 18.28 -10.88
C VAL A 896 28.02 19.10 -12.13
N SER A 897 27.76 20.40 -12.09
CA SER A 897 28.03 21.36 -13.17
C SER A 897 27.57 22.77 -12.77
N GLU A 898 28.31 23.82 -13.14
CA GLU A 898 27.86 25.22 -13.00
C GLU A 898 26.54 25.51 -13.73
N GLU A 899 26.25 24.75 -14.79
CA GLU A 899 25.02 24.92 -15.57
C GLU A 899 23.79 24.34 -14.85
N PHE A 900 23.99 23.37 -13.95
CA PHE A 900 22.89 22.67 -13.29
C PHE A 900 22.01 23.65 -12.49
N ILE A 901 22.61 24.48 -11.64
CA ILE A 901 21.87 25.43 -10.80
C ILE A 901 21.15 26.49 -11.65
N LYS A 902 21.76 26.94 -12.75
CA LYS A 902 21.12 27.86 -13.70
C LYS A 902 19.88 27.22 -14.32
N ASN A 903 19.99 25.95 -14.73
CA ASN A 903 18.90 25.19 -15.31
C ASN A 903 17.78 24.91 -14.29
N VAL A 904 18.11 24.66 -13.02
CA VAL A 904 17.11 24.53 -11.93
C VAL A 904 16.35 25.83 -11.70
N LYS A 905 17.07 26.96 -11.57
CA LYS A 905 16.46 28.29 -11.39
C LYS A 905 15.55 28.65 -12.58
N LEU A 906 15.97 28.34 -13.81
CA LEU A 906 15.15 28.56 -15.00
C LEU A 906 13.93 27.64 -15.05
N ALA A 907 14.09 26.35 -14.73
CA ALA A 907 12.98 25.39 -14.69
C ALA A 907 11.91 25.79 -13.68
N MET A 908 12.31 26.25 -12.48
CA MET A 908 11.35 26.73 -11.48
C MET A 908 10.60 27.96 -11.96
N LYS A 909 11.31 28.92 -12.57
CA LYS A 909 10.69 30.11 -13.17
C LYS A 909 9.64 29.75 -14.23
N LEU A 910 9.91 28.75 -15.08
CA LEU A 910 8.94 28.28 -16.08
C LEU A 910 7.69 27.65 -15.44
N LEU A 911 7.85 26.94 -14.31
CA LEU A 911 6.71 26.38 -13.55
C LEU A 911 5.88 27.45 -12.85
N GLU A 912 6.51 28.53 -12.38
CA GLU A 912 5.81 29.71 -11.84
C GLU A 912 5.02 30.45 -12.93
N GLU A 913 5.66 30.73 -14.07
CA GLU A 913 4.99 31.36 -15.22
C GLU A 913 3.85 30.48 -15.77
N GLU A 914 4.00 29.15 -15.76
CA GLU A 914 2.91 28.23 -16.11
C GLU A 914 1.69 28.42 -15.21
N ALA A 915 1.88 28.60 -13.90
CA ALA A 915 0.78 28.76 -12.95
C ALA A 915 -0.01 30.06 -13.23
N GLU A 916 0.67 31.16 -13.52
CA GLU A 916 0.04 32.42 -13.92
C GLU A 916 -0.72 32.28 -15.26
N LEU A 917 -0.08 31.62 -16.24
CA LEU A 917 -0.68 31.39 -17.55
C LEU A 917 -1.90 30.47 -17.48
N GLU A 918 -1.92 29.45 -16.61
CA GLU A 918 -3.08 28.58 -16.42
C GLU A 918 -4.33 29.34 -15.98
N GLU A 919 -4.20 30.37 -15.14
CA GLU A 919 -5.34 31.20 -14.73
C GLU A 919 -5.91 31.99 -15.92
N ILE A 920 -5.02 32.56 -16.74
CA ILE A 920 -5.40 33.27 -17.97
C ILE A 920 -6.07 32.29 -18.94
N VAL A 921 -5.50 31.10 -19.15
CA VAL A 921 -6.05 30.05 -20.01
C VAL A 921 -7.46 29.66 -19.57
N ARG A 922 -7.73 29.56 -18.27
CA ARG A 922 -9.08 29.24 -17.77
C ARG A 922 -10.10 30.34 -18.08
N LEU A 923 -9.68 31.59 -18.23
CA LEU A 923 -10.54 32.73 -18.54
C LEU A 923 -10.78 32.93 -20.05
N VAL A 924 -9.73 32.83 -20.87
CA VAL A 924 -9.76 33.22 -22.29
C VAL A 924 -9.41 32.09 -23.28
N GLY A 925 -8.93 30.94 -22.79
CA GLY A 925 -8.50 29.80 -23.60
C GLY A 925 -7.02 29.83 -24.00
N VAL A 926 -6.47 28.69 -24.44
CA VAL A 926 -5.05 28.57 -24.83
C VAL A 926 -4.74 29.30 -26.14
N GLU A 927 -5.71 29.40 -27.04
CA GLU A 927 -5.52 30.00 -28.38
C GLU A 927 -5.27 31.51 -28.34
N SER A 928 -5.68 32.20 -27.28
CA SER A 928 -5.44 33.64 -27.10
C SER A 928 -4.04 33.98 -26.59
N LEU A 929 -3.25 32.98 -26.20
CA LEU A 929 -1.89 33.18 -25.70
C LEU A 929 -0.89 33.44 -26.85
N SER A 930 0.19 34.17 -26.55
CA SER A 930 1.28 34.36 -27.51
C SER A 930 2.01 33.04 -27.78
N GLN A 931 2.72 32.94 -28.92
CA GLN A 931 3.52 31.74 -29.22
C GLN A 931 4.59 31.46 -28.15
N LYS A 932 5.14 32.50 -27.52
CA LYS A 932 6.10 32.36 -26.41
C LYS A 932 5.44 31.73 -25.18
N ASP A 933 4.26 32.20 -24.81
CA ASP A 933 3.50 31.67 -23.65
C ASP A 933 3.03 30.23 -23.91
N GLN A 934 2.62 29.91 -25.13
CA GLN A 934 2.28 28.56 -25.54
C GLN A 934 3.48 27.61 -25.45
N LEU A 935 4.70 28.08 -25.72
CA LEU A 935 5.93 27.29 -25.54
C LEU A 935 6.23 27.07 -24.06
N ILE A 936 6.05 28.09 -23.20
CA ILE A 936 6.23 27.95 -21.76
C ILE A 936 5.33 26.83 -21.22
N LEU A 937 4.04 26.84 -21.57
CA LEU A 937 3.11 25.77 -21.18
C LEU A 937 3.55 24.38 -21.68
N LEU A 938 4.11 24.29 -22.89
CA LEU A 938 4.61 23.02 -23.44
C LEU A 938 5.83 22.49 -22.67
N VAL A 939 6.81 23.36 -22.41
CA VAL A 939 8.04 22.98 -21.71
C VAL A 939 7.77 22.71 -20.24
N SER A 940 6.95 23.52 -19.57
CA SER A 940 6.56 23.28 -18.17
C SER A 940 5.81 21.95 -18.03
N LYS A 941 4.98 21.59 -19.02
CA LYS A 941 4.39 20.24 -19.09
C LYS A 941 5.46 19.13 -19.20
N MET A 942 6.49 19.29 -20.03
CA MET A 942 7.62 18.34 -20.11
C MET A 942 8.35 18.25 -18.77
N ILE A 943 8.59 19.38 -18.08
CA ILE A 943 9.20 19.38 -16.75
C ILE A 943 8.33 18.57 -15.77
N ARG A 944 7.01 18.77 -15.75
CA ARG A 944 6.10 18.02 -14.86
C ARG A 944 6.04 16.53 -15.19
N GLU A 945 5.79 16.17 -16.45
CA GLU A 945 5.54 14.77 -16.85
C GLU A 945 6.82 13.96 -17.03
N ASP A 946 7.90 14.59 -17.49
CA ASP A 946 9.14 13.89 -17.87
C ASP A 946 10.27 14.00 -16.85
N PHE A 947 10.25 15.05 -16.02
CA PHE A 947 11.24 15.26 -14.98
C PHE A 947 10.68 15.08 -13.56
N LEU A 948 9.65 15.82 -13.16
CA LEU A 948 9.14 15.77 -11.78
C LEU A 948 8.43 14.46 -11.46
N HIS A 949 7.62 13.95 -12.40
CA HIS A 949 6.97 12.66 -12.27
C HIS A 949 8.00 11.52 -12.32
N GLN A 950 8.04 10.70 -11.27
CA GLN A 950 8.92 9.56 -11.09
C GLN A 950 8.15 8.37 -10.50
N ASN A 951 8.25 7.23 -11.19
CA ASN A 951 7.55 6.01 -10.80
C ASN A 951 8.39 5.14 -9.87
N ALA A 952 8.01 5.11 -8.59
CA ALA A 952 8.62 4.29 -7.54
C ALA A 952 8.65 2.78 -7.82
N TYR A 953 7.74 2.27 -8.68
CA TYR A 953 7.59 0.84 -8.98
C TYR A 953 8.31 0.39 -10.25
N HIS A 954 8.80 1.33 -11.07
CA HIS A 954 9.51 0.97 -12.30
C HIS A 954 10.98 0.70 -11.99
N GLU A 955 11.53 -0.41 -12.49
CA GLU A 955 12.89 -0.89 -12.15
C GLU A 955 13.99 0.15 -12.38
N VAL A 956 13.86 0.98 -13.42
CA VAL A 956 14.84 2.04 -13.73
C VAL A 956 14.44 3.42 -13.20
N ASP A 957 13.14 3.71 -13.05
CA ASP A 957 12.67 5.06 -12.71
C ASP A 957 12.58 5.25 -11.19
N THR A 958 12.57 4.15 -10.42
CA THR A 958 12.54 4.15 -8.96
C THR A 958 13.68 4.96 -8.33
N TYR A 959 14.85 5.00 -9.00
CA TYR A 959 16.04 5.73 -8.58
C TYR A 959 16.70 6.42 -9.77
N THR A 960 17.05 7.70 -9.61
CA THR A 960 17.78 8.48 -10.63
C THR A 960 19.04 9.10 -10.02
N SER A 961 20.22 8.78 -10.55
CA SER A 961 21.47 9.38 -10.08
C SER A 961 21.54 10.88 -10.40
N ILE A 962 22.25 11.66 -9.58
CA ILE A 962 22.37 13.11 -9.80
C ILE A 962 22.93 13.48 -11.19
N LYS A 963 23.81 12.63 -11.74
CA LYS A 963 24.35 12.80 -13.11
C LYS A 963 23.25 12.66 -14.15
N LYS A 964 22.41 11.64 -14.03
CA LYS A 964 21.25 11.45 -14.91
C LYS A 964 20.25 12.59 -14.77
N GLN A 965 19.98 13.06 -13.54
CA GLN A 965 19.11 14.22 -13.28
C GLN A 965 19.63 15.48 -13.99
N HIS A 966 20.92 15.78 -13.87
CA HIS A 966 21.55 16.92 -14.56
C HIS A 966 21.37 16.84 -16.08
N LEU A 967 21.68 15.68 -16.69
CA LEU A 967 21.59 15.50 -18.14
C LEU A 967 20.15 15.62 -18.66
N MET A 968 19.18 15.05 -17.93
CA MET A 968 17.76 15.16 -18.27
C MET A 968 17.29 16.61 -18.25
N LEU A 969 17.57 17.34 -17.17
CA LEU A 969 17.17 18.74 -17.05
C LEU A 969 17.87 19.62 -18.08
N ARG A 970 19.16 19.39 -18.33
CA ARG A 970 19.93 20.09 -19.36
C ARG A 970 19.30 19.95 -20.75
N ASN A 971 18.88 18.74 -21.13
CA ASN A 971 18.25 18.51 -22.43
C ASN A 971 16.88 19.21 -22.54
N ILE A 972 16.06 19.20 -21.49
CA ILE A 972 14.77 19.90 -21.47
C ILE A 972 14.95 21.42 -21.61
N ILE A 973 15.90 22.00 -20.87
CA ILE A 973 16.20 23.43 -20.94
C ILE A 973 16.85 23.81 -22.27
N HIS A 974 17.71 22.95 -22.81
CA HIS A 974 18.29 23.16 -24.14
C HIS A 974 17.21 23.16 -25.22
N TYR A 975 16.25 22.24 -25.16
CA TYR A 975 15.09 22.22 -26.05
C TYR A 975 14.32 23.55 -25.97
N TYR A 976 14.04 24.07 -24.77
CA TYR A 976 13.39 25.38 -24.60
C TYR A 976 14.15 26.51 -25.30
N ASN A 977 15.47 26.60 -25.10
CA ASN A 977 16.30 27.65 -25.69
C ASN A 977 16.33 27.58 -27.22
N VAL A 978 16.43 26.38 -27.80
CA VAL A 978 16.45 26.18 -29.25
C VAL A 978 15.07 26.48 -29.86
N CYS A 979 13.99 26.05 -29.21
CA CYS A 979 12.61 26.34 -29.62
C CYS A 979 12.29 27.85 -29.55
N MET A 980 12.73 28.56 -28.51
CA MET A 980 12.57 30.02 -28.41
C MET A 980 13.24 30.73 -29.59
N ASN A 981 14.47 30.34 -29.94
CA ASN A 981 15.16 30.89 -31.11
C ASN A 981 14.45 30.57 -32.44
N ALA A 982 13.80 29.40 -32.54
CA ALA A 982 13.02 29.02 -33.71
C ALA A 982 11.74 29.86 -33.84
N ILE A 983 11.04 30.13 -32.73
CA ILE A 983 9.85 30.99 -32.70
C ILE A 983 10.20 32.42 -33.12
N GLU A 984 11.35 32.95 -32.69
CA GLU A 984 11.81 34.28 -33.10
C GLU A 984 12.13 34.36 -34.60
N LYS A 985 12.44 33.22 -35.24
CA LYS A 985 12.63 33.09 -36.68
C LYS A 985 11.33 32.79 -37.45
N GLY A 986 10.18 32.79 -36.78
CA GLY A 986 8.85 32.71 -37.40
C GLY A 986 8.22 31.32 -37.42
N ILE A 987 8.82 30.31 -36.77
CA ILE A 987 8.21 28.97 -36.63
C ILE A 987 7.13 29.00 -35.55
N THR A 988 6.01 28.31 -35.75
CA THR A 988 4.91 28.23 -34.78
C THR A 988 5.08 27.07 -33.79
N VAL A 989 4.53 27.18 -32.58
CA VAL A 989 4.57 26.11 -31.56
C VAL A 989 3.90 24.82 -32.05
N ASN A 990 2.87 24.91 -32.89
CA ASN A 990 2.21 23.73 -33.45
C ASN A 990 3.11 22.95 -34.42
N GLU A 991 4.06 23.61 -35.10
CA GLU A 991 5.05 22.96 -35.96
C GLU A 991 6.19 22.32 -35.16
N LEU A 992 6.44 22.82 -33.94
CA LEU A 992 7.42 22.26 -33.01
C LEU A 992 6.88 21.06 -32.22
N LYS A 993 5.55 20.95 -32.07
CA LYS A 993 4.89 19.83 -31.38
C LYS A 993 4.91 18.54 -32.20
N GLY A 994 5.19 17.42 -31.54
CA GLY A 994 5.08 16.09 -32.14
C GLY A 994 6.30 15.67 -32.95
N LEU A 995 7.45 16.30 -32.70
CA LEU A 995 8.73 15.85 -33.22
C LEU A 995 9.16 14.57 -32.48
N ASP A 996 9.89 13.69 -33.16
CA ASP A 996 10.54 12.50 -32.58
C ASP A 996 11.40 12.85 -31.33
N ILE A 997 11.86 14.09 -31.25
CA ILE A 997 12.61 14.64 -30.11
C ILE A 997 11.77 14.65 -28.83
N ASP A 998 10.48 15.02 -28.91
CA ASP A 998 9.60 15.12 -27.73
C ASP A 998 9.45 13.75 -27.07
N GLU A 999 9.29 12.69 -27.88
CA GLU A 999 9.20 11.31 -27.40
C GLU A 999 10.52 10.81 -26.81
N LYS A 1000 11.66 11.15 -27.43
CA LYS A 1000 12.98 10.83 -26.89
C LYS A 1000 13.25 11.50 -25.55
N ILE A 1001 12.84 12.76 -25.38
CA ILE A 1001 12.91 13.49 -24.10
C ILE A 1001 12.06 12.76 -23.06
N ALA A 1002 10.81 12.42 -23.38
CA ALA A 1002 9.93 11.71 -22.46
C ALA A 1002 10.47 10.34 -22.02
N ARG A 1003 11.17 9.63 -22.90
CA ARG A 1003 11.75 8.31 -22.61
C ARG A 1003 13.08 8.35 -21.84
N MET A 1004 13.70 9.51 -21.64
CA MET A 1004 14.99 9.63 -20.92
C MET A 1004 14.95 9.02 -19.52
N LYS A 1005 13.81 9.14 -18.82
CA LYS A 1005 13.64 8.63 -17.46
C LYS A 1005 13.82 7.10 -17.37
N TYR A 1006 13.55 6.37 -18.45
CA TYR A 1006 13.67 4.91 -18.52
C TYR A 1006 15.03 4.40 -19.01
N ILE A 1007 15.96 5.29 -19.38
CA ILE A 1007 17.30 4.90 -19.81
C ILE A 1007 18.11 4.43 -18.58
N PRO A 1008 18.68 3.21 -18.57
CA PRO A 1008 19.49 2.72 -17.45
C PRO A 1008 20.74 3.56 -17.21
N GLU A 1009 21.22 3.61 -15.97
CA GLU A 1009 22.45 4.33 -15.56
C GLU A 1009 23.72 3.87 -16.31
N SER A 1010 23.74 2.65 -16.87
CA SER A 1010 24.87 2.18 -17.68
C SER A 1010 24.94 2.83 -19.07
N ARG A 1011 23.86 3.46 -19.54
CA ARG A 1011 23.71 3.99 -20.90
C ARG A 1011 23.47 5.51 -20.94
N LEU A 1012 24.04 6.25 -19.99
CA LEU A 1012 23.91 7.72 -19.92
C LEU A 1012 24.41 8.45 -21.18
N GLY A 1013 25.36 7.86 -21.93
CA GLY A 1013 25.84 8.42 -23.19
C GLY A 1013 24.75 8.57 -24.26
N GLU A 1014 23.62 7.85 -24.16
CA GLU A 1014 22.45 8.07 -25.02
C GLU A 1014 21.75 9.41 -24.70
N ILE A 1015 21.66 9.78 -23.41
CA ILE A 1015 21.09 11.05 -22.97
C ILE A 1015 21.99 12.22 -23.38
N GLU A 1016 23.31 12.04 -23.31
CA GLU A 1016 24.26 13.07 -23.75
C GLU A 1016 24.15 13.37 -25.25
N LYS A 1017 24.03 12.32 -26.09
CA LYS A 1017 23.89 12.48 -27.55
C LYS A 1017 22.60 13.22 -27.94
N LEU A 1018 21.55 13.11 -27.12
CA LEU A 1018 20.28 13.77 -27.38
C LEU A 1018 20.41 15.30 -27.46
N PHE A 1019 21.37 15.89 -26.75
CA PHE A 1019 21.65 17.33 -26.81
C PHE A 1019 21.94 17.83 -28.24
N ASP A 1020 22.79 17.09 -28.96
CA ASP A 1020 23.13 17.39 -30.36
C ASP A 1020 21.96 17.07 -31.31
N GLU A 1021 21.20 16.01 -31.03
CA GLU A 1021 20.03 15.63 -31.83
C GLU A 1021 18.92 16.69 -31.76
N ILE A 1022 18.66 17.26 -30.58
CA ILE A 1022 17.69 18.36 -30.39
C ILE A 1022 18.06 19.53 -31.31
N THR A 1023 19.31 19.95 -31.27
CA THR A 1023 19.82 21.08 -32.07
C THR A 1023 19.68 20.81 -33.57
N LYS A 1024 20.09 19.62 -34.02
CA LYS A 1024 20.01 19.23 -35.44
C LYS A 1024 18.57 19.11 -35.93
N GLY A 1025 17.69 18.51 -35.12
CA GLY A 1025 16.29 18.31 -35.52
C GLY A 1025 15.53 19.63 -35.65
N ILE A 1026 15.72 20.56 -34.72
CA ILE A 1026 15.06 21.87 -34.79
C ILE A 1026 15.67 22.75 -35.90
N ASN A 1027 17.00 22.74 -36.08
CA ASN A 1027 17.62 23.48 -37.19
C ASN A 1027 17.19 22.98 -38.57
N LYS A 1028 16.91 21.67 -38.71
CA LYS A 1028 16.39 21.12 -39.97
C LYS A 1028 15.04 21.72 -40.36
N LEU A 1029 14.20 22.12 -39.40
CA LEU A 1029 12.94 22.81 -39.66
C LEU A 1029 13.15 24.25 -40.15
N LEU A 1030 14.25 24.89 -39.73
CA LEU A 1030 14.65 26.22 -40.21
C LEU A 1030 15.25 26.18 -41.63
N GLU A 1031 15.73 25.02 -42.10
CA GLU A 1031 16.31 24.83 -43.44
C GLU A 1031 15.28 24.50 -44.53
N VAL A 1032 14.03 24.16 -44.17
CA VAL A 1032 12.96 23.91 -45.17
C VAL A 1032 12.45 25.26 -45.70
N PRO A 1033 12.61 25.57 -47.01
CA PRO A 1033 12.11 26.82 -47.55
C PRO A 1033 10.58 26.88 -47.47
N SER A 1034 10.08 28.05 -47.11
CA SER A 1034 8.67 28.45 -47.10
C SER A 1034 8.06 28.46 -48.51
N ASP A 1035 7.86 27.29 -49.13
CA ASP A 1035 7.18 27.11 -50.42
C ASP A 1035 5.78 26.47 -50.25
N LYS A 1036 5.09 26.78 -49.15
CA LYS A 1036 3.66 26.51 -48.99
C LYS A 1036 2.90 27.77 -48.62
N ALA A 1037 2.91 28.73 -49.54
CA ALA A 1037 1.89 29.75 -49.65
C ALA A 1037 1.39 29.79 -51.11
N LEU A 1038 0.37 28.97 -51.39
CA LEU A 1038 -0.62 29.18 -52.45
C LEU A 1038 -1.88 28.39 -52.13
#